data_AF-A0AA35S3T0-F1
#
_entry.id   AF-A0AA35S3T0-F1
#
_cell.length_a   1.000
_cell.length_b   1.000
_cell.length_c   1.000
_cell.angle_alpha   90.00
_cell.angle_beta   90.00
_cell.angle_gamma   90.00
#
_symmetry.space_group_name_H-M   'P 1'
#
loop_
_entity.id
_entity.type
_entity.pdbx_description
1 polymer ?
#
loop_
_entity_poly.entity_id
_entity_poly.type
_entity_poly.pdbx_seq_one_letter_code
_entity_poly.pdbx_strand_id
1 'polypeptide(L)'
;METTSPAIVSNCRTICRKYNDGLVAANDCLEVKLSPGNYTLDSINATDITYSLVLEAVETEATVSCLPADEMLILNNPLWFQRLSSYSSSSSASTTEELFVQMKGVKFKNCPRPLIFDTMDYVGISNCIFTGFTASAVDIFNCQTVQVEDSVFFDNSAMLQKEEYHANSGGLGIAYHTNATVYFNTSLPPSVTVTDCEFTHNRASLPEANSQQQTNQAINNHIYFGRGGGFGVFLDEHFVNIVVMIERCRFESNYAESFGGGLYINIDGVSTSHNFTVTDSNFTSNMADEGGFGGGIQAGFLIRNARHGPSQLEFSRCRFVGNTAWFGGGLSGVIGVQVFSQGSGNSITLRESYFERNTAINVGSGVMFASLLYVQNRLSSNYYQVSDNMFFNNSSPGGTFAVGFIPQNFTGHNQFLNNTGAGLRSVGAQIAVYGTISFIGNNAESHEGGALYLSAFGQVKLYRGSHIDFLENLGRLGSAIVVDVQRTSRVFSQLIFNTQCFLIFEDTTVAPDSWDQVTMRFSGNRAAVAPVVYTSHLDLCSWFSVSNVSNHIASTFSTTDFTQWPVFNYSAGSNNATSHINGTSPEFYFQTQALRVASESSTTTGNEGAFPGKKIRLSLKGLDQFNLSTYIIARISDRRAKVNQGAFSQTTDNEISFTSNDDEGEPVVFEPSLVPVLPNNPSVEVVYHTPVSSQWTTQNITAIVDTPYNVIDSKQFSFGLDVASCLPGYELQARDDGLLTCGCQDFTFSLLDCDETRNIIYLRNGLWAAPNEDSQLLVHVCPTPFCQCSDENNITCDSLYYHDDANTDKQCHILREGTLCGRCVNESSVGVLRFNCRHCGSNAYWALGFLVIGDTLICAVILIALVKLRFTFPDSMKGFLFYIQTVYYTTEYFPASFWPIRQYMLYLGSALGLYFPWDVCLASGTTALASFPPRFVPPVIALLVTISAVITVFYCFEKRAQKRIWRGVWAFILLLYAPLVYTCVSLLHCPSIPPAEGGEPTPRWFLDGEVVCFKDGGHATLATLAIIILILLGLLPLTIILFFFVVSHSPAIKVGL
;
A
#
# COMPACT_ATOMS: atom_id res chain seq x y z
N MET A 1 -8.36 -44.41 66.06
CA MET A 1 -8.50 -45.48 65.06
C MET A 1 -7.74 -45.01 63.84
N GLU A 2 -6.42 -45.01 63.90
CA GLU A 2 -5.55 -46.16 63.56
C GLU A 2 -5.80 -46.66 62.13
N THR A 3 -4.94 -46.24 61.21
CA THR A 3 -4.01 -47.13 60.48
C THR A 3 -2.92 -46.26 59.83
N THR A 4 -1.83 -46.00 60.56
CA THR A 4 -0.55 -45.59 59.98
C THR A 4 0.13 -46.85 59.46
N SER A 5 0.15 -47.05 58.14
CA SER A 5 1.02 -48.04 57.53
C SER A 5 2.47 -47.53 57.61
N PRO A 6 3.44 -48.31 58.12
CA PRO A 6 4.83 -47.92 58.11
C PRO A 6 5.39 -48.08 56.69
N ALA A 7 6.29 -47.17 56.30
CA ALA A 7 7.22 -47.44 55.20
C ALA A 7 7.92 -48.78 55.49
N ILE A 8 7.82 -49.75 54.57
CA ILE A 8 8.53 -51.02 54.68
C ILE A 8 10.00 -50.73 54.37
N VAL A 9 10.79 -50.56 55.43
CA VAL A 9 12.24 -50.44 55.37
C VAL A 9 12.83 -51.83 55.60
N SER A 10 13.28 -52.50 54.53
CA SER A 10 14.18 -53.64 54.68
C SER A 10 15.61 -53.10 54.82
N ASN A 11 16.12 -53.06 56.05
CA ASN A 11 17.51 -52.79 56.42
C ASN A 11 18.18 -51.56 55.78
N CYS A 12 17.75 -50.36 56.15
CA CYS A 12 18.67 -49.23 56.30
C CYS A 12 18.07 -48.20 57.27
N ARG A 13 18.72 -47.98 58.43
CA ARG A 13 18.40 -46.87 59.33
C ARG A 13 18.86 -45.58 58.64
N THR A 14 17.94 -44.72 58.18
CA THR A 14 17.78 -43.29 58.56
C THR A 14 16.79 -42.54 57.62
N ILE A 15 15.54 -42.42 58.10
CA ILE A 15 14.61 -41.25 58.16
C ILE A 15 14.31 -40.40 56.90
N CYS A 16 13.09 -40.56 56.36
CA CYS A 16 12.19 -39.46 55.97
C CYS A 16 11.13 -39.25 57.08
N ARG A 17 11.35 -38.35 58.03
CA ARG A 17 10.31 -37.77 58.90
C ARG A 17 10.82 -36.49 59.57
N LYS A 18 9.97 -35.45 59.54
CA LYS A 18 10.05 -34.12 60.18
C LYS A 18 11.21 -33.92 61.18
N TYR A 19 12.12 -33.02 60.77
CA TYR A 19 13.01 -32.18 61.57
C TYR A 19 14.19 -32.81 62.34
N ASN A 20 15.36 -32.15 62.18
CA ASN A 20 16.63 -32.22 62.91
C ASN A 20 17.17 -33.61 63.31
N ASP A 21 18.05 -34.17 62.48
CA ASP A 21 19.48 -34.34 62.82
C ASP A 21 20.23 -34.99 61.65
N GLY A 22 21.47 -34.56 61.43
CA GLY A 22 22.27 -34.84 60.24
C GLY A 22 22.48 -36.32 59.91
N LEU A 23 22.46 -36.63 58.61
CA LEU A 23 22.79 -37.94 58.06
C LEU A 23 24.29 -38.24 58.25
N VAL A 24 24.60 -39.19 59.14
CA VAL A 24 25.85 -39.97 59.12
C VAL A 24 25.52 -41.42 59.48
N ALA A 25 25.55 -42.34 58.51
CA ALA A 25 25.92 -43.75 58.72
C ALA A 25 26.01 -44.51 57.38
N ALA A 26 27.02 -45.38 57.32
CA ALA A 26 27.49 -46.14 56.17
C ALA A 26 26.60 -47.32 55.76
N ASN A 27 26.38 -47.46 54.45
CA ASN A 27 26.31 -48.71 53.67
C ASN A 27 26.24 -48.36 52.16
N ASP A 28 26.82 -49.23 51.33
CA ASP A 28 27.25 -48.96 49.94
C ASP A 28 26.12 -48.79 48.89
N CYS A 29 24.85 -48.97 49.26
CA CYS A 29 23.69 -48.68 48.41
C CYS A 29 22.45 -48.37 49.27
N LEU A 30 21.77 -47.26 48.97
CA LEU A 30 20.57 -46.81 49.67
C LEU A 30 19.34 -47.04 48.79
N GLU A 31 18.54 -48.07 49.12
CA GLU A 31 17.22 -48.29 48.51
C GLU A 31 16.14 -47.64 49.37
N VAL A 32 15.44 -46.65 48.80
CA VAL A 32 14.36 -45.90 49.42
C VAL A 32 13.05 -46.22 48.72
N LYS A 33 12.18 -46.97 49.40
CA LYS A 33 10.83 -47.28 48.94
C LYS A 33 9.81 -46.32 49.54
N LEU A 34 9.21 -45.49 48.70
CA LEU A 34 8.17 -44.52 49.08
C LEU A 34 6.79 -45.18 49.00
N SER A 35 6.05 -45.16 50.11
CA SER A 35 4.63 -45.53 50.11
C SER A 35 3.79 -44.41 49.46
N PRO A 36 2.53 -44.66 49.06
CA PRO A 36 1.62 -43.61 48.63
C PRO A 36 1.58 -42.45 49.64
N GLY A 37 1.75 -41.22 49.15
CA GLY A 37 1.72 -40.04 50.02
C GLY A 37 2.47 -38.83 49.46
N ASN A 38 2.31 -37.71 50.16
CA ASN A 38 3.03 -36.47 49.87
C ASN A 38 4.24 -36.36 50.80
N TYR A 39 5.41 -36.24 50.20
CA TYR A 39 6.69 -36.03 50.84
C TYR A 39 7.14 -34.61 50.54
N THR A 40 7.67 -33.91 51.53
CA THR A 40 8.27 -32.59 51.35
C THR A 40 9.76 -32.68 51.61
N LEU A 41 10.53 -32.15 50.68
CA LEU A 41 11.98 -32.15 50.69
C LEU A 41 12.44 -30.81 51.29
N ASP A 42 12.62 -30.79 52.62
CA ASP A 42 12.81 -29.56 53.42
C ASP A 42 14.19 -28.91 53.24
N SER A 43 15.22 -29.71 53.00
CA SER A 43 16.54 -29.27 52.55
C SER A 43 17.42 -30.49 52.46
N ILE A 44 17.88 -30.83 51.26
CA ILE A 44 18.98 -31.79 51.11
C ILE A 44 20.17 -30.97 50.63
N ASN A 45 20.95 -30.48 51.60
CA ASN A 45 22.34 -30.10 51.36
C ASN A 45 23.18 -31.40 51.28
N ALA A 46 22.71 -32.40 50.52
CA ALA A 46 23.55 -33.53 50.14
C ALA A 46 24.34 -33.04 48.93
N THR A 47 25.34 -32.22 49.20
CA THR A 47 26.31 -31.85 48.18
C THR A 47 27.16 -33.05 47.76
N ASP A 48 27.08 -34.19 48.46
CA ASP A 48 28.06 -35.26 48.38
C ASP A 48 27.43 -36.64 48.65
N ILE A 49 26.71 -37.20 47.67
CA ILE A 49 26.25 -38.60 47.75
C ILE A 49 27.37 -39.49 47.20
N THR A 50 28.06 -40.19 48.09
CA THR A 50 29.14 -41.14 47.76
C THR A 50 28.66 -42.59 47.60
N TYR A 51 27.34 -42.82 47.52
CA TYR A 51 26.73 -44.14 47.48
C TYR A 51 25.67 -44.22 46.38
N SER A 52 25.38 -45.42 45.91
CA SER A 52 24.32 -45.63 44.91
C SER A 52 22.93 -45.44 45.54
N LEU A 53 22.01 -44.81 44.82
CA LEU A 53 20.67 -44.48 45.31
C LEU A 53 19.60 -45.09 44.41
N VAL A 54 18.67 -45.85 44.99
CA VAL A 54 17.44 -46.29 44.32
C VAL A 54 16.26 -45.67 45.04
N LEU A 55 15.52 -44.79 44.35
CA LEU A 55 14.29 -44.18 44.83
C LEU A 55 13.10 -44.75 44.06
N GLU A 56 12.33 -45.64 44.69
CA GLU A 56 11.21 -46.32 44.07
C GLU A 56 9.90 -46.01 44.82
N ALA A 57 8.86 -45.60 44.09
CA ALA A 57 7.51 -45.57 44.62
C ALA A 57 6.92 -46.98 44.59
N VAL A 58 6.46 -47.47 45.75
CA VAL A 58 5.84 -48.82 45.88
C VAL A 58 4.56 -48.92 45.05
N GLU A 59 3.87 -47.79 44.92
CA GLU A 59 2.71 -47.57 44.04
C GLU A 59 2.91 -46.18 43.41
N THR A 60 2.45 -45.95 42.17
CA THR A 60 2.70 -44.72 41.37
C THR A 60 2.10 -43.41 41.92
N GLU A 61 1.80 -43.38 43.23
CA GLU A 61 1.15 -42.28 43.94
C GLU A 61 2.08 -41.53 44.91
N ALA A 62 3.37 -41.88 45.01
CA ALA A 62 4.31 -41.13 45.84
C ALA A 62 4.66 -39.78 45.17
N THR A 63 4.28 -38.68 45.82
CA THR A 63 4.58 -37.32 45.37
C THR A 63 5.63 -36.69 46.26
N VAL A 64 6.77 -36.28 45.69
CA VAL A 64 7.82 -35.51 46.33
C VAL A 64 7.67 -34.05 45.91
N SER A 65 7.57 -33.15 46.88
CA SER A 65 7.45 -31.71 46.67
C SER A 65 8.60 -30.98 47.35
N CYS A 66 9.09 -29.90 46.75
CA CYS A 66 10.10 -29.05 47.38
C CYS A 66 9.43 -27.88 48.12
N LEU A 67 10.12 -27.30 49.10
CA LEU A 67 9.67 -26.07 49.74
C LEU A 67 9.62 -24.90 48.74
N PRO A 68 8.67 -23.94 48.91
CA PRO A 68 8.60 -22.73 48.10
C PRO A 68 9.90 -21.91 48.15
N ALA A 69 10.23 -21.22 47.05
CA ALA A 69 11.44 -20.40 46.92
C ALA A 69 11.58 -19.34 48.03
N ASP A 70 10.46 -18.77 48.49
CA ASP A 70 10.42 -17.74 49.53
C ASP A 70 10.91 -18.24 50.91
N GLU A 71 10.80 -19.56 51.16
CA GLU A 71 11.33 -20.22 52.36
C GLU A 71 12.74 -20.79 52.14
N MET A 72 13.17 -20.99 50.88
CA MET A 72 14.52 -21.46 50.49
C MET A 72 15.57 -20.35 50.36
N LEU A 73 15.24 -19.07 50.55
CA LEU A 73 16.18 -17.94 50.48
C LEU A 73 17.43 -18.05 51.38
N ILE A 74 17.48 -19.03 52.29
CA ILE A 74 18.60 -19.29 53.21
C ILE A 74 19.54 -20.42 52.71
N LEU A 75 19.10 -21.25 51.77
CA LEU A 75 19.83 -22.43 51.27
C LEU A 75 19.94 -22.37 49.75
N ASN A 76 21.00 -21.74 49.24
CA ASN A 76 21.20 -21.40 47.83
C ASN A 76 21.43 -22.59 46.86
N ASN A 77 21.35 -23.85 47.31
CA ASN A 77 21.90 -24.99 46.57
C ASN A 77 20.79 -25.87 45.93
N PRO A 78 20.92 -26.27 44.65
CA PRO A 78 20.09 -27.31 44.04
C PRO A 78 20.28 -28.69 44.71
N LEU A 79 19.47 -29.69 44.37
CA LEU A 79 19.83 -31.08 44.69
C LEU A 79 20.93 -31.54 43.74
N TRP A 80 22.15 -31.66 44.26
CA TRP A 80 23.32 -32.12 43.53
C TRP A 80 23.61 -33.57 43.87
N PHE A 81 23.49 -34.45 42.89
CA PHE A 81 24.05 -35.79 42.94
C PHE A 81 25.37 -35.73 42.16
N GLN A 82 26.51 -35.68 42.86
CA GLN A 82 27.83 -35.57 42.22
C GLN A 82 28.79 -36.64 42.73
N ARG A 83 29.60 -37.23 41.83
CA ARG A 83 30.70 -38.12 42.22
C ARG A 83 31.88 -37.30 42.73
N LEU A 84 32.22 -37.45 44.01
CA LEU A 84 33.45 -36.90 44.58
C LEU A 84 34.69 -37.65 44.07
N SER A 85 35.30 -37.17 43.00
CA SER A 85 36.66 -37.59 42.65
C SER A 85 37.64 -36.89 43.58
N SER A 86 38.04 -37.54 44.68
CA SER A 86 39.24 -37.08 45.39
C SER A 86 40.41 -37.17 44.40
N TYR A 87 41.01 -36.03 44.08
CA TYR A 87 42.18 -35.89 43.21
C TYR A 87 43.41 -36.46 43.93
N SER A 88 43.39 -37.75 44.25
CA SER A 88 44.48 -38.45 44.89
C SER A 88 45.29 -39.14 43.80
N SER A 89 46.42 -38.52 43.45
CA SER A 89 47.40 -39.02 42.49
C SER A 89 48.13 -40.31 42.93
N SER A 90 47.62 -41.07 43.90
CA SER A 90 48.21 -42.33 44.34
C SER A 90 47.59 -43.51 43.61
N SER A 91 48.34 -44.04 42.66
CA SER A 91 48.15 -45.34 42.02
C SER A 91 48.03 -46.47 43.05
N SER A 92 46.81 -46.81 43.46
CA SER A 92 46.51 -48.15 43.98
C SER A 92 45.06 -48.50 43.67
N ALA A 93 44.90 -49.38 42.69
CA ALA A 93 43.65 -50.00 42.34
C ALA A 93 43.05 -50.73 43.55
N SER A 94 41.87 -50.29 44.01
CA SER A 94 40.94 -51.18 44.69
C SER A 94 39.52 -50.66 44.50
N THR A 95 38.78 -51.34 43.63
CA THR A 95 37.31 -51.41 43.59
C THR A 95 36.60 -50.07 43.73
N THR A 96 36.61 -49.26 42.67
CA THR A 96 35.61 -48.19 42.52
C THR A 96 34.27 -48.87 42.27
N GLU A 97 33.42 -48.93 43.29
CA GLU A 97 32.02 -49.30 43.12
C GLU A 97 31.36 -48.35 42.11
N GLU A 98 30.57 -48.91 41.20
CA GLU A 98 29.82 -48.13 40.21
C GLU A 98 28.78 -47.27 40.93
N LEU A 99 28.86 -45.96 40.75
CA LEU A 99 27.96 -45.01 41.39
C LEU A 99 26.75 -44.81 40.47
N PHE A 100 25.59 -45.30 40.92
CA PHE A 100 24.37 -45.24 40.13
C PHE A 100 23.20 -44.61 40.88
N VAL A 101 22.36 -43.90 40.15
CA VAL A 101 21.09 -43.37 40.64
C VAL A 101 19.96 -43.94 39.82
N GLN A 102 18.93 -44.49 40.48
CA GLN A 102 17.73 -44.99 39.82
C GLN A 102 16.48 -44.40 40.49
N MET A 103 15.59 -43.81 39.69
CA MET A 103 14.30 -43.29 40.12
C MET A 103 13.18 -44.01 39.38
N LYS A 104 12.17 -44.48 40.12
CA LYS A 104 11.08 -45.26 39.54
C LYS A 104 9.72 -44.95 40.14
N GLY A 105 8.76 -44.55 39.31
CA GLY A 105 7.36 -44.36 39.74
C GLY A 105 7.11 -43.09 40.58
N VAL A 106 8.08 -42.18 40.67
CA VAL A 106 8.03 -41.04 41.59
C VAL A 106 7.51 -39.79 40.88
N LYS A 107 6.63 -39.04 41.55
CA LYS A 107 6.16 -37.73 41.07
C LYS A 107 6.85 -36.59 41.80
N PHE A 108 7.65 -35.80 41.10
CA PHE A 108 8.26 -34.57 41.59
C PHE A 108 7.40 -33.36 41.23
N LYS A 109 7.08 -32.52 42.21
CA LYS A 109 6.18 -31.37 42.03
C LYS A 109 6.69 -30.08 42.67
N ASN A 110 6.56 -28.97 41.95
CA ASN A 110 6.78 -27.61 42.45
C ASN A 110 8.20 -27.39 43.01
N CYS A 111 9.20 -27.90 42.31
CA CYS A 111 10.59 -27.75 42.73
C CYS A 111 11.24 -26.51 42.12
N PRO A 112 11.76 -25.58 42.95
CA PRO A 112 12.27 -24.31 42.42
C PRO A 112 13.61 -24.45 41.67
N ARG A 113 14.27 -25.59 41.80
CA ARG A 113 15.60 -25.92 41.27
C ARG A 113 15.58 -27.28 40.58
N PRO A 114 16.49 -27.54 39.62
CA PRO A 114 16.61 -28.84 38.95
C PRO A 114 17.09 -29.94 39.91
N LEU A 115 16.80 -31.19 39.55
CA LEU A 115 17.55 -32.35 40.01
C LEU A 115 18.80 -32.48 39.14
N ILE A 116 19.99 -32.34 39.73
CA ILE A 116 21.26 -32.34 39.01
C ILE A 116 21.99 -33.66 39.24
N PHE A 117 22.34 -34.35 38.16
CA PHE A 117 23.16 -35.56 38.18
C PHE A 117 24.48 -35.27 37.47
N ASP A 118 25.61 -35.37 38.15
CA ASP A 118 26.93 -35.03 37.60
C ASP A 118 27.93 -36.17 37.80
N THR A 119 28.58 -36.60 36.72
CA THR A 119 29.65 -37.62 36.70
C THR A 119 29.27 -39.01 37.27
N MET A 120 28.02 -39.44 37.07
CA MET A 120 27.52 -40.76 37.49
C MET A 120 27.89 -41.87 36.49
N ASP A 121 28.07 -43.10 36.96
CA ASP A 121 28.28 -44.26 36.08
C ASP A 121 26.96 -44.70 35.41
N TYR A 122 25.83 -44.59 36.14
CA TYR A 122 24.49 -44.87 35.61
C TYR A 122 23.41 -43.95 36.21
N VAL A 123 22.55 -43.38 35.36
CA VAL A 123 21.34 -42.64 35.74
C VAL A 123 20.13 -43.29 35.07
N GLY A 124 19.24 -43.88 35.86
CA GLY A 124 18.00 -44.49 35.40
C GLY A 124 16.78 -43.73 35.91
N ILE A 125 15.89 -43.28 35.02
CA ILE A 125 14.63 -42.63 35.36
C ILE A 125 13.51 -43.36 34.63
N SER A 126 12.56 -43.95 35.35
CA SER A 126 11.50 -44.75 34.72
C SER A 126 10.14 -44.48 35.35
N ASN A 127 9.10 -44.31 34.54
CA ASN A 127 7.73 -44.10 35.05
C ASN A 127 7.62 -42.91 36.02
N CYS A 128 8.43 -41.86 35.85
CA CYS A 128 8.47 -40.70 36.73
C CYS A 128 7.68 -39.53 36.13
N ILE A 129 7.22 -38.62 37.00
CA ILE A 129 6.51 -37.40 36.59
C ILE A 129 7.24 -36.19 37.19
N PHE A 130 7.60 -35.21 36.36
CA PHE A 130 8.25 -33.97 36.79
C PHE A 130 7.39 -32.77 36.37
N THR A 131 6.92 -31.99 37.35
CA THR A 131 5.99 -30.89 37.07
C THR A 131 6.12 -29.67 37.97
N GLY A 132 5.85 -28.50 37.42
CA GLY A 132 5.82 -27.23 38.14
C GLY A 132 7.20 -26.75 38.57
N PHE A 133 8.27 -27.18 37.90
CA PHE A 133 9.61 -26.67 38.19
C PHE A 133 9.76 -25.24 37.67
N THR A 134 10.42 -24.37 38.44
CA THR A 134 10.78 -22.99 38.00
C THR A 134 12.19 -22.90 37.41
N ALA A 135 12.82 -24.06 37.22
CA ALA A 135 14.06 -24.27 36.51
C ALA A 135 13.89 -25.46 35.54
N SER A 136 14.98 -25.95 34.93
CA SER A 136 14.98 -27.30 34.33
C SER A 136 14.49 -28.32 35.36
N ALA A 137 13.76 -29.35 34.96
CA ALA A 137 13.28 -30.34 35.91
C ALA A 137 14.39 -31.31 36.32
N VAL A 138 15.16 -31.76 35.33
CA VAL A 138 16.28 -32.67 35.49
C VAL A 138 17.41 -32.21 34.58
N ASP A 139 18.61 -32.08 35.14
CA ASP A 139 19.83 -31.83 34.36
C ASP A 139 20.87 -32.92 34.63
N ILE A 140 21.43 -33.51 33.58
CA ILE A 140 22.37 -34.61 33.64
C ILE A 140 23.67 -34.22 32.93
N PHE A 141 24.80 -34.39 33.64
CA PHE A 141 26.12 -33.92 33.25
C PHE A 141 27.12 -35.07 33.27
N ASN A 142 27.85 -35.24 32.16
CA ASN A 142 29.02 -36.11 32.10
C ASN A 142 28.81 -37.54 32.65
N CYS A 143 27.58 -38.06 32.57
CA CYS A 143 27.25 -39.40 33.06
C CYS A 143 27.58 -40.45 32.00
N GLN A 144 28.08 -41.62 32.40
CA GLN A 144 28.48 -42.67 31.46
C GLN A 144 27.27 -43.30 30.76
N THR A 145 26.23 -43.68 31.52
CA THR A 145 25.00 -44.25 30.96
C THR A 145 23.79 -43.52 31.51
N VAL A 146 22.93 -43.02 30.61
CA VAL A 146 21.68 -42.34 30.95
C VAL A 146 20.51 -43.05 30.27
N GLN A 147 19.52 -43.45 31.05
CA GLN A 147 18.32 -44.12 30.56
C GLN A 147 17.09 -43.45 31.17
N VAL A 148 16.26 -42.83 30.34
CA VAL A 148 15.01 -42.16 30.73
C VAL A 148 13.86 -42.77 29.95
N GLU A 149 12.94 -43.45 30.63
CA GLU A 149 11.87 -44.24 29.98
C GLU A 149 10.51 -43.95 30.61
N ASP A 150 9.45 -44.01 29.81
CA ASP A 150 8.04 -43.94 30.26
C ASP A 150 7.75 -42.75 31.21
N SER A 151 8.46 -41.64 31.02
CA SER A 151 8.45 -40.51 31.98
C SER A 151 7.84 -39.25 31.37
N VAL A 152 7.21 -38.42 32.23
CA VAL A 152 6.47 -37.22 31.81
C VAL A 152 7.10 -35.98 32.43
N PHE A 153 7.42 -35.00 31.60
CA PHE A 153 7.91 -33.68 31.96
C PHE A 153 6.87 -32.65 31.51
N PHE A 154 6.16 -32.02 32.44
CA PHE A 154 5.13 -31.07 32.06
C PHE A 154 4.99 -29.84 32.96
N ASP A 155 4.62 -28.71 32.37
CA ASP A 155 4.46 -27.41 33.06
C ASP A 155 5.72 -27.00 33.83
N ASN A 156 6.90 -27.25 33.28
CA ASN A 156 8.18 -26.80 33.84
C ASN A 156 8.68 -25.55 33.10
N SER A 157 9.42 -24.69 33.79
CA SER A 157 9.83 -23.41 33.25
C SER A 157 11.26 -23.06 33.66
N ALA A 158 12.24 -23.21 32.76
CA ALA A 158 13.63 -22.84 33.01
C ALA A 158 13.84 -21.32 32.91
N MET A 159 13.72 -20.60 34.04
CA MET A 159 13.87 -19.13 34.06
C MET A 159 15.18 -18.60 34.71
N LEU A 160 15.98 -19.41 35.42
CA LEU A 160 16.67 -18.83 36.59
C LEU A 160 18.08 -19.30 36.99
N GLN A 161 18.97 -19.75 36.09
CA GLN A 161 20.35 -20.00 36.52
C GLN A 161 21.43 -19.76 35.46
N LYS A 162 22.33 -18.81 35.75
CA LYS A 162 23.59 -18.62 35.03
C LYS A 162 24.56 -19.71 35.48
N GLU A 163 24.34 -20.92 35.00
CA GLU A 163 25.26 -22.05 35.17
C GLU A 163 25.87 -22.37 33.80
N GLU A 164 27.18 -22.17 33.69
CA GLU A 164 27.94 -22.43 32.46
C GLU A 164 27.86 -23.91 32.11
N TYR A 165 27.69 -24.25 30.84
CA TYR A 165 27.61 -25.63 30.33
C TYR A 165 26.33 -26.42 30.70
N HIS A 166 25.34 -25.78 31.31
CA HIS A 166 24.03 -26.37 31.56
C HIS A 166 23.10 -26.19 30.36
N ALA A 167 22.46 -27.28 29.92
CA ALA A 167 21.50 -27.24 28.81
C ALA A 167 20.30 -26.32 29.13
N ASN A 168 19.92 -26.23 30.41
CA ASN A 168 18.91 -25.29 30.93
C ASN A 168 17.58 -25.32 30.15
N SER A 169 17.20 -26.51 29.69
CA SER A 169 15.94 -26.79 29.01
C SER A 169 14.76 -26.80 29.98
N GLY A 170 13.54 -26.63 29.47
CA GLY A 170 12.35 -26.60 30.35
C GLY A 170 12.11 -27.93 31.07
N GLY A 171 12.25 -29.07 30.38
CA GLY A 171 12.01 -30.40 30.95
C GLY A 171 13.29 -31.12 31.38
N LEU A 172 14.00 -31.73 30.42
CA LEU A 172 15.20 -32.54 30.64
C LEU A 172 16.39 -31.92 29.94
N GLY A 173 17.50 -31.71 30.64
CA GLY A 173 18.76 -31.23 30.10
C GLY A 173 19.85 -32.28 30.17
N ILE A 174 20.61 -32.44 29.08
CA ILE A 174 21.79 -33.33 29.06
C ILE A 174 22.97 -32.56 28.49
N ALA A 175 24.10 -32.59 29.19
CA ALA A 175 25.32 -31.99 28.69
C ALA A 175 26.58 -32.83 28.95
N TYR A 176 27.51 -32.75 28.01
CA TYR A 176 28.86 -33.32 28.11
C TYR A 176 29.87 -32.23 27.78
N HIS A 177 30.92 -32.08 28.59
CA HIS A 177 31.95 -31.06 28.40
C HIS A 177 33.39 -31.60 28.54
N THR A 178 34.34 -30.97 27.85
CA THR A 178 35.76 -31.39 27.68
C THR A 178 36.55 -31.79 28.94
N ASN A 179 36.23 -31.27 30.12
CA ASN A 179 36.88 -31.69 31.38
C ASN A 179 36.44 -33.10 31.86
N ALA A 180 35.48 -33.74 31.19
CA ALA A 180 34.90 -35.02 31.59
C ALA A 180 35.78 -36.24 31.27
N THR A 181 36.78 -36.12 30.41
CA THR A 181 37.69 -37.23 30.06
C THR A 181 38.44 -37.86 31.21
N VAL A 182 38.63 -37.11 32.29
CA VAL A 182 39.25 -37.63 33.52
C VAL A 182 38.37 -38.71 34.19
N TYR A 183 37.07 -38.74 33.87
CA TYR A 183 36.07 -39.56 34.56
C TYR A 183 35.67 -40.82 33.80
N PHE A 184 35.82 -40.85 32.47
CA PHE A 184 35.48 -42.03 31.67
C PHE A 184 36.63 -43.04 31.65
N ASN A 185 36.66 -43.95 32.63
CA ASN A 185 37.67 -45.00 32.74
C ASN A 185 37.27 -46.31 32.02
N THR A 186 36.40 -46.22 31.02
CA THR A 186 35.76 -47.40 30.41
C THR A 186 36.06 -47.53 28.93
N SER A 187 36.05 -48.77 28.42
CA SER A 187 36.23 -49.08 27.00
C SER A 187 34.99 -48.78 26.14
N LEU A 188 33.90 -48.31 26.75
CA LEU A 188 32.61 -48.08 26.10
C LEU A 188 32.32 -46.57 25.99
N PRO A 189 31.80 -46.10 24.85
CA PRO A 189 31.39 -44.71 24.70
C PRO A 189 30.20 -44.39 25.64
N PRO A 190 30.13 -43.17 26.21
CA PRO A 190 28.96 -42.71 26.93
C PRO A 190 27.70 -42.79 26.07
N SER A 191 26.58 -43.16 26.70
CA SER A 191 25.31 -43.39 26.01
C SER A 191 24.13 -42.77 26.74
N VAL A 192 23.23 -42.19 25.95
CA VAL A 192 21.99 -41.56 26.40
C VAL A 192 20.83 -42.16 25.64
N THR A 193 19.87 -42.73 26.34
CA THR A 193 18.64 -43.29 25.77
C THR A 193 17.43 -42.64 26.43
N VAL A 194 16.55 -42.04 25.62
CA VAL A 194 15.28 -41.46 26.05
C VAL A 194 14.15 -42.07 25.23
N THR A 195 13.30 -42.85 25.87
CA THR A 195 12.28 -43.68 25.19
C THR A 195 10.91 -43.48 25.80
N ASP A 196 9.87 -43.41 24.96
CA ASP A 196 8.47 -43.42 25.41
C ASP A 196 8.15 -42.28 26.42
N CYS A 197 8.84 -41.13 26.29
CA CYS A 197 8.68 -39.96 27.16
C CYS A 197 7.74 -38.89 26.58
N GLU A 198 7.11 -38.12 27.46
CA GLU A 198 6.27 -36.98 27.10
C GLU A 198 6.80 -35.67 27.68
N PHE A 199 7.00 -34.68 26.82
CA PHE A 199 7.40 -33.31 27.15
C PHE A 199 6.28 -32.37 26.72
N THR A 200 5.50 -31.86 27.68
CA THR A 200 4.32 -31.03 27.40
C THR A 200 4.35 -29.70 28.14
N HIS A 201 4.01 -28.60 27.45
CA HIS A 201 3.89 -27.27 28.07
C HIS A 201 5.13 -26.80 28.87
N ASN A 202 6.33 -27.28 28.49
CA ASN A 202 7.55 -26.82 29.12
C ASN A 202 8.05 -25.53 28.46
N ARG A 203 8.68 -24.66 29.24
CA ARG A 203 9.14 -23.33 28.81
C ARG A 203 10.62 -23.13 29.08
N ALA A 204 11.40 -22.82 28.05
CA ALA A 204 12.75 -22.29 28.20
C ALA A 204 12.72 -20.77 27.93
N SER A 205 12.87 -19.97 28.98
CA SER A 205 12.76 -18.50 28.87
C SER A 205 14.13 -17.84 28.78
N LEU A 206 14.23 -16.69 28.11
CA LEU A 206 15.43 -15.86 28.10
C LEU A 206 15.21 -14.66 29.05
N PRO A 207 16.12 -14.40 30.02
CA PRO A 207 16.04 -13.20 30.83
C PRO A 207 16.10 -11.95 29.95
N GLU A 208 15.28 -10.93 30.25
CA GLU A 208 15.17 -9.70 29.47
C GLU A 208 16.54 -9.02 29.27
N ALA A 209 17.42 -9.06 30.27
CA ALA A 209 18.79 -8.53 30.20
C ALA A 209 19.67 -9.21 29.13
N ASN A 210 19.34 -10.43 28.72
CA ASN A 210 20.07 -11.21 27.72
C ASN A 210 19.36 -11.27 26.36
N SER A 211 18.13 -10.74 26.25
CA SER A 211 17.37 -10.66 24.98
C SER A 211 18.12 -9.94 23.85
N GLN A 212 19.06 -9.04 24.20
CA GLN A 212 19.88 -8.30 23.24
C GLN A 212 21.24 -8.93 22.95
N GLN A 213 21.64 -10.01 23.61
CA GLN A 213 22.91 -10.68 23.28
C GLN A 213 22.78 -11.39 21.93
N GLN A 214 23.67 -11.06 21.00
CA GLN A 214 23.74 -11.78 19.72
C GLN A 214 24.03 -13.27 19.98
N THR A 215 23.38 -14.16 19.23
CA THR A 215 23.53 -15.62 19.32
C THR A 215 25.00 -16.07 19.41
N ASN A 216 25.88 -15.41 18.65
CA ASN A 216 27.32 -15.70 18.65
C ASN A 216 27.99 -15.40 20.01
N GLN A 217 27.59 -14.34 20.70
CA GLN A 217 28.10 -14.02 22.04
C GLN A 217 27.62 -15.04 23.06
N ALA A 218 26.34 -15.44 23.02
CA ALA A 218 25.79 -16.46 23.92
C ALA A 218 26.49 -17.82 23.73
N ILE A 219 26.71 -18.23 22.47
CA ILE A 219 27.44 -19.46 22.11
C ILE A 219 28.91 -19.40 22.55
N ASN A 220 29.59 -18.27 22.32
CA ASN A 220 30.99 -18.10 22.70
C ASN A 220 31.18 -18.05 24.21
N ASN A 221 30.19 -17.54 24.95
CA ASN A 221 30.21 -17.46 26.40
C ASN A 221 29.68 -18.73 27.08
N HIS A 222 29.32 -19.77 26.33
CA HIS A 222 28.74 -21.02 26.84
C HIS A 222 27.46 -20.81 27.70
N ILE A 223 26.64 -19.83 27.31
CA ILE A 223 25.39 -19.47 27.97
C ILE A 223 24.21 -19.87 27.07
N TYR A 224 23.38 -20.80 27.55
CA TYR A 224 22.35 -21.49 26.75
C TYR A 224 20.90 -21.22 27.20
N PHE A 225 20.61 -20.04 27.75
CA PHE A 225 19.24 -19.65 28.08
C PHE A 225 18.30 -19.65 26.87
N GLY A 226 17.00 -19.91 27.11
CA GLY A 226 15.96 -19.84 26.09
C GLY A 226 16.01 -20.97 25.05
N ARG A 227 16.65 -22.11 25.36
CA ARG A 227 16.84 -23.23 24.42
C ARG A 227 16.24 -24.53 24.94
N GLY A 228 15.71 -25.36 24.05
CA GLY A 228 15.18 -26.69 24.38
C GLY A 228 13.97 -26.59 25.31
N GLY A 229 12.84 -26.10 24.78
CA GLY A 229 11.64 -25.91 25.60
C GLY A 229 11.24 -27.20 26.32
N GLY A 230 11.21 -28.33 25.62
CA GLY A 230 11.04 -29.66 26.22
C GLY A 230 12.36 -30.30 26.67
N PHE A 231 13.29 -30.51 25.73
CA PHE A 231 14.55 -31.23 25.95
C PHE A 231 15.73 -30.49 25.29
N GLY A 232 16.83 -30.31 26.01
CA GLY A 232 18.11 -29.84 25.46
C GLY A 232 19.23 -30.85 25.59
N VAL A 233 20.01 -31.04 24.52
CA VAL A 233 21.26 -31.81 24.52
C VAL A 233 22.42 -30.95 24.03
N PHE A 234 23.48 -30.89 24.83
CA PHE A 234 24.70 -30.13 24.52
C PHE A 234 25.94 -31.04 24.60
N LEU A 235 26.63 -31.24 23.48
CA LEU A 235 27.81 -32.11 23.40
C LEU A 235 29.06 -31.30 23.05
N ASP A 236 29.83 -30.90 24.05
CA ASP A 236 31.13 -30.22 23.94
C ASP A 236 32.24 -31.16 24.44
N GLU A 237 32.31 -32.37 23.87
CA GLU A 237 33.28 -33.40 24.24
C GLU A 237 34.29 -33.62 23.10
N HIS A 238 35.58 -33.73 23.45
CA HIS A 238 36.70 -33.69 22.50
C HIS A 238 37.44 -35.02 22.35
N PHE A 239 37.15 -36.02 23.19
CA PHE A 239 37.97 -37.22 23.24
C PHE A 239 37.16 -38.52 23.20
N VAL A 240 35.87 -38.47 23.55
CA VAL A 240 35.02 -39.66 23.58
C VAL A 240 33.81 -39.46 22.68
N ASN A 241 33.51 -40.48 21.88
CA ASN A 241 32.29 -40.50 21.08
C ASN A 241 31.09 -40.70 22.01
N ILE A 242 30.00 -40.00 21.76
CA ILE A 242 28.76 -40.08 22.54
C ILE A 242 27.66 -40.57 21.62
N VAL A 243 26.85 -41.50 22.11
CA VAL A 243 25.69 -42.03 21.40
C VAL A 243 24.42 -41.56 22.11
N VAL A 244 23.55 -40.85 21.38
CA VAL A 244 22.26 -40.38 21.87
C VAL A 244 21.13 -40.96 21.03
N MET A 245 20.14 -41.54 21.70
CA MET A 245 18.95 -42.12 21.07
C MET A 245 17.70 -41.58 21.73
N ILE A 246 16.82 -40.99 20.93
CA ILE A 246 15.49 -40.53 21.33
C ILE A 246 14.47 -41.28 20.48
N GLU A 247 13.58 -42.03 21.11
CA GLU A 247 12.64 -42.89 20.39
C GLU A 247 11.24 -42.83 21.00
N ARG A 248 10.21 -42.83 20.15
CA ARG A 248 8.79 -42.85 20.56
C ARG A 248 8.40 -41.74 21.57
N CYS A 249 9.06 -40.59 21.50
CA CYS A 249 8.80 -39.48 22.40
C CYS A 249 7.76 -38.50 21.83
N ARG A 250 7.04 -37.82 22.72
CA ARG A 250 6.06 -36.77 22.37
C ARG A 250 6.51 -35.42 22.91
N PHE A 251 6.67 -34.45 22.03
CA PHE A 251 6.96 -33.05 22.34
C PHE A 251 5.76 -32.20 21.92
N GLU A 252 5.02 -31.66 22.88
CA GLU A 252 3.81 -30.91 22.58
C GLU A 252 3.72 -29.59 23.32
N SER A 253 3.40 -28.53 22.58
CA SER A 253 3.15 -27.20 23.15
C SER A 253 4.29 -26.69 24.04
N ASN A 254 5.53 -27.13 23.76
CA ASN A 254 6.70 -26.59 24.42
C ASN A 254 7.11 -25.28 23.75
N TYR A 255 7.71 -24.41 24.55
CA TYR A 255 8.10 -23.08 24.14
C TYR A 255 9.56 -22.83 24.47
N ALA A 256 10.30 -22.30 23.52
CA ALA A 256 11.64 -21.77 23.73
C ALA A 256 11.68 -20.33 23.23
N GLU A 257 12.29 -19.41 23.99
CA GLU A 257 12.44 -18.03 23.53
C GLU A 257 13.40 -17.94 22.31
N SER A 258 14.33 -18.88 22.16
CA SER A 258 15.41 -18.78 21.15
C SER A 258 15.56 -19.99 20.24
N PHE A 259 15.72 -21.21 20.75
CA PHE A 259 16.07 -22.35 19.89
C PHE A 259 15.43 -23.66 20.34
N GLY A 260 14.85 -24.41 19.41
CA GLY A 260 14.37 -25.77 19.68
C GLY A 260 13.19 -25.77 20.66
N GLY A 261 12.02 -25.34 20.20
CA GLY A 261 10.82 -25.29 21.04
C GLY A 261 10.51 -26.63 21.69
N GLY A 262 10.52 -27.72 20.90
CA GLY A 262 10.45 -29.09 21.43
C GLY A 262 11.80 -29.61 21.90
N LEU A 263 12.76 -29.70 20.98
CA LEU A 263 14.09 -30.30 21.21
C LEU A 263 15.20 -29.40 20.66
N TYR A 264 16.26 -29.23 21.45
CA TYR A 264 17.46 -28.49 21.09
C TYR A 264 18.69 -29.40 21.12
N ILE A 265 19.48 -29.41 20.04
CA ILE A 265 20.68 -30.25 19.91
C ILE A 265 21.83 -29.37 19.43
N ASN A 266 22.93 -29.36 20.18
CA ASN A 266 24.15 -28.71 19.73
C ASN A 266 25.38 -29.59 19.99
N ILE A 267 26.20 -29.75 18.95
CA ILE A 267 27.42 -30.55 18.97
C ILE A 267 28.62 -29.64 18.67
N ASP A 268 29.49 -29.46 19.65
CA ASP A 268 30.73 -28.66 19.64
C ASP A 268 31.96 -29.55 19.94
N GLY A 269 32.11 -30.68 19.24
CA GLY A 269 33.13 -31.70 19.56
C GLY A 269 34.35 -31.68 18.63
N VAL A 270 35.54 -31.33 19.13
CA VAL A 270 36.81 -31.47 18.38
C VAL A 270 37.26 -32.94 18.41
N SER A 271 37.50 -33.56 17.25
CA SER A 271 38.13 -34.88 17.05
C SER A 271 37.31 -36.13 17.43
N THR A 272 36.01 -35.97 17.68
CA THR A 272 35.05 -37.05 18.01
C THR A 272 33.99 -37.24 16.92
N SER A 273 33.37 -38.42 16.88
CA SER A 273 32.29 -38.79 15.95
C SER A 273 31.04 -39.18 16.76
N HIS A 274 30.28 -38.18 17.17
CA HIS A 274 29.04 -38.40 17.94
C HIS A 274 27.95 -38.96 17.02
N ASN A 275 27.07 -39.80 17.57
CA ASN A 275 25.92 -40.32 16.84
C ASN A 275 24.64 -39.96 17.60
N PHE A 276 23.73 -39.27 16.93
CA PHE A 276 22.45 -38.84 17.48
C PHE A 276 21.32 -39.33 16.60
N THR A 277 20.35 -40.01 17.18
CA THR A 277 19.20 -40.55 16.46
C THR A 277 17.90 -40.13 17.15
N VAL A 278 16.97 -39.59 16.37
CA VAL A 278 15.59 -39.31 16.78
C VAL A 278 14.66 -40.10 15.89
N THR A 279 13.89 -41.01 16.46
CA THR A 279 13.06 -41.94 15.70
C THR A 279 11.65 -42.02 16.25
N ASP A 280 10.68 -42.21 15.36
CA ASP A 280 9.28 -42.51 15.69
C ASP A 280 8.66 -41.51 16.69
N SER A 281 9.09 -40.24 16.66
CA SER A 281 8.74 -39.20 17.64
C SER A 281 7.83 -38.12 17.06
N ASN A 282 7.01 -37.50 17.90
CA ASN A 282 6.03 -36.49 17.48
C ASN A 282 6.34 -35.10 18.08
N PHE A 283 6.36 -34.08 17.24
CA PHE A 283 6.57 -32.68 17.58
C PHE A 283 5.33 -31.89 17.16
N THR A 284 4.48 -31.55 18.12
CA THR A 284 3.19 -30.90 17.86
C THR A 284 3.09 -29.53 18.54
N SER A 285 2.78 -28.49 17.77
CA SER A 285 2.50 -27.14 18.28
C SER A 285 3.61 -26.55 19.17
N ASN A 286 4.86 -26.95 18.96
CA ASN A 286 5.99 -26.35 19.67
C ASN A 286 6.38 -25.02 19.02
N MET A 287 6.91 -24.10 19.82
CA MET A 287 7.22 -22.74 19.40
C MET A 287 8.63 -22.33 19.78
N ALA A 288 9.34 -21.70 18.84
CA ALA A 288 10.51 -20.88 19.09
C ALA A 288 10.17 -19.41 18.77
N ASP A 289 10.35 -18.49 19.73
CA ASP A 289 9.87 -17.10 19.62
C ASP A 289 10.74 -16.19 18.72
N GLU A 290 10.48 -14.87 18.69
CA GLU A 290 11.06 -13.91 17.73
C GLU A 290 12.59 -14.01 17.56
N GLY A 291 13.02 -14.31 16.31
CA GLY A 291 14.42 -14.55 15.95
C GLY A 291 14.90 -16.00 16.15
N GLY A 292 14.03 -16.86 16.69
CA GLY A 292 14.36 -18.23 17.04
C GLY A 292 14.32 -19.24 15.89
N PHE A 293 15.01 -20.37 16.09
CA PHE A 293 15.15 -21.43 15.09
C PHE A 293 14.60 -22.75 15.61
N GLY A 294 13.93 -23.51 14.74
CA GLY A 294 13.52 -24.87 15.05
C GLY A 294 12.36 -24.93 16.03
N GLY A 295 11.13 -24.69 15.58
CA GLY A 295 9.96 -24.71 16.46
C GLY A 295 9.77 -26.10 17.07
N GLY A 296 9.81 -27.14 16.25
CA GLY A 296 9.91 -28.53 16.71
C GLY A 296 11.32 -28.86 17.20
N ILE A 297 12.30 -28.85 16.29
CA ILE A 297 13.69 -29.19 16.58
C ILE A 297 14.63 -28.11 16.08
N GLN A 298 15.57 -27.69 16.91
CA GLN A 298 16.82 -27.10 16.45
C GLN A 298 17.94 -28.12 16.62
N ALA A 299 18.75 -28.28 15.59
CA ALA A 299 19.94 -29.10 15.62
C ALA A 299 21.11 -28.36 14.96
N GLY A 300 22.33 -28.58 15.42
CA GLY A 300 23.47 -27.96 14.78
C GLY A 300 24.83 -28.48 15.18
N PHE A 301 25.80 -28.15 14.34
CA PHE A 301 27.21 -28.40 14.58
C PHE A 301 27.93 -27.07 14.73
N LEU A 302 28.73 -26.95 15.78
CA LEU A 302 29.62 -25.83 15.99
C LEU A 302 31.07 -26.30 15.75
N ILE A 303 31.68 -25.76 14.72
CA ILE A 303 33.00 -26.17 14.23
C ILE A 303 33.99 -25.04 14.54
N ARG A 304 34.58 -25.08 15.73
CA ARG A 304 35.57 -24.06 16.17
C ARG A 304 37.01 -24.30 15.71
N ASN A 305 37.33 -25.48 15.15
CA ASN A 305 38.71 -25.87 14.80
C ASN A 305 38.80 -26.89 13.65
N ALA A 306 40.02 -27.13 13.14
CA ALA A 306 40.28 -27.92 11.92
C ALA A 306 40.22 -29.45 12.04
N ARG A 307 40.04 -29.99 13.24
CA ARG A 307 40.12 -31.44 13.51
C ARG A 307 38.81 -31.93 14.11
N HIS A 308 37.72 -31.93 13.33
CA HIS A 308 36.43 -32.50 13.75
C HIS A 308 36.28 -33.91 13.17
N GLY A 309 35.86 -34.86 14.01
CA GLY A 309 35.44 -36.18 13.52
C GLY A 309 34.03 -36.08 12.90
N PRO A 310 33.64 -37.03 12.04
CA PRO A 310 32.33 -37.03 11.37
C PRO A 310 31.19 -37.44 12.33
N SER A 311 30.53 -36.46 12.94
CA SER A 311 29.32 -36.68 13.75
C SER A 311 28.06 -36.79 12.88
N GLN A 312 27.10 -37.59 13.32
CA GLN A 312 25.87 -37.89 12.56
C GLN A 312 24.64 -37.53 13.37
N LEU A 313 23.69 -36.85 12.73
CA LEU A 313 22.35 -36.59 13.26
C LEU A 313 21.33 -37.25 12.31
N GLU A 314 20.49 -38.14 12.84
CA GLU A 314 19.44 -38.79 12.07
C GLU A 314 18.06 -38.51 12.66
N PHE A 315 17.12 -38.12 11.81
CA PHE A 315 15.70 -37.96 12.12
C PHE A 315 14.90 -38.91 11.21
N SER A 316 14.25 -39.92 11.77
CA SER A 316 13.47 -40.88 10.98
C SER A 316 12.08 -41.16 11.53
N ARG A 317 11.09 -41.30 10.64
CA ARG A 317 9.67 -41.55 11.01
C ARG A 317 9.11 -40.55 12.03
N CYS A 318 9.60 -39.31 11.97
CA CYS A 318 9.15 -38.25 12.87
C CYS A 318 7.96 -37.49 12.27
N ARG A 319 7.08 -36.98 13.13
CA ARG A 319 5.95 -36.14 12.75
C ARG A 319 6.11 -34.74 13.31
N PHE A 320 6.02 -33.72 12.46
CA PHE A 320 6.10 -32.30 12.81
C PHE A 320 4.80 -31.61 12.43
N VAL A 321 3.95 -31.28 13.41
CA VAL A 321 2.62 -30.72 13.16
C VAL A 321 2.43 -29.38 13.85
N GLY A 322 2.12 -28.32 13.10
CA GLY A 322 1.73 -27.05 13.69
C GLY A 322 2.83 -26.32 14.46
N ASN A 323 4.10 -26.68 14.27
CA ASN A 323 5.21 -26.01 14.96
C ASN A 323 5.49 -24.65 14.32
N THR A 324 5.95 -23.69 15.12
CA THR A 324 6.17 -22.30 14.70
C THR A 324 7.54 -21.80 15.11
N ALA A 325 8.24 -21.12 14.21
CA ALA A 325 9.51 -20.44 14.50
C ALA A 325 9.72 -19.25 13.57
N TRP A 326 10.78 -18.47 13.81
CA TRP A 326 11.23 -17.50 12.81
C TRP A 326 11.87 -18.20 11.60
N PHE A 327 12.64 -19.25 11.89
CA PHE A 327 13.42 -20.06 10.97
C PHE A 327 13.21 -21.54 11.23
N GLY A 328 12.85 -22.36 10.24
CA GLY A 328 12.73 -23.82 10.47
C GLY A 328 11.57 -24.19 11.39
N GLY A 329 10.32 -23.94 11.00
CA GLY A 329 9.13 -24.16 11.86
C GLY A 329 9.08 -25.57 12.44
N GLY A 330 9.19 -26.60 11.59
CA GLY A 330 9.35 -27.99 12.03
C GLY A 330 10.75 -28.29 12.54
N LEU A 331 11.76 -28.16 11.67
CA LEU A 331 13.15 -28.47 11.97
C LEU A 331 14.10 -27.39 11.42
N SER A 332 15.10 -27.01 12.20
CA SER A 332 16.21 -26.17 11.76
C SER A 332 17.56 -26.85 12.01
N GLY A 333 18.35 -27.07 10.96
CA GLY A 333 19.73 -27.53 11.05
C GLY A 333 20.72 -26.40 10.72
N VAL A 334 21.57 -26.03 11.68
CA VAL A 334 22.54 -24.92 11.50
C VAL A 334 23.97 -25.42 11.65
N ILE A 335 24.86 -25.02 10.74
CA ILE A 335 26.30 -25.22 10.88
C ILE A 335 26.96 -23.87 11.18
N GLY A 336 27.56 -23.73 12.37
CA GLY A 336 28.46 -22.63 12.69
C GLY A 336 29.91 -23.04 12.43
N VAL A 337 30.50 -22.65 11.30
CA VAL A 337 31.94 -22.85 11.06
C VAL A 337 32.69 -21.60 11.51
N GLN A 338 33.86 -21.71 12.16
CA GLN A 338 34.71 -20.53 12.45
C GLN A 338 35.96 -20.41 11.56
N VAL A 339 36.54 -21.45 10.95
CA VAL A 339 37.69 -21.30 10.03
C VAL A 339 37.75 -22.44 8.99
N PHE A 340 38.14 -22.09 7.75
CA PHE A 340 38.37 -22.99 6.62
C PHE A 340 39.45 -24.04 6.90
N SER A 341 39.05 -25.30 6.99
CA SER A 341 40.00 -26.42 6.83
C SER A 341 39.27 -27.71 6.52
N GLN A 342 39.94 -28.55 5.73
CA GLN A 342 39.51 -29.87 5.30
C GLN A 342 39.20 -30.77 6.50
N GLY A 343 37.92 -31.02 6.75
CA GLY A 343 37.49 -31.91 7.82
C GLY A 343 36.14 -31.54 8.40
N SER A 344 35.08 -32.20 7.92
CA SER A 344 34.15 -32.90 8.80
C SER A 344 33.15 -33.64 7.91
N GLY A 345 33.11 -34.97 8.00
CA GLY A 345 32.05 -35.78 7.39
C GLY A 345 30.74 -35.68 8.18
N ASN A 346 30.46 -34.52 8.79
CA ASN A 346 29.26 -34.30 9.57
C ASN A 346 28.04 -34.37 8.66
N SER A 347 27.00 -35.07 9.09
CA SER A 347 25.80 -35.26 8.27
C SER A 347 24.54 -35.13 9.09
N ILE A 348 23.51 -34.55 8.47
CA ILE A 348 22.14 -34.62 8.95
C ILE A 348 21.32 -35.42 7.94
N THR A 349 20.65 -36.45 8.42
CA THR A 349 19.77 -37.30 7.62
C THR A 349 18.34 -37.14 8.11
N LEU A 350 17.43 -36.86 7.17
CA LEU A 350 15.99 -36.74 7.40
C LEU A 350 15.27 -37.75 6.51
N ARG A 351 14.61 -38.74 7.10
CA ARG A 351 13.93 -39.78 6.33
C ARG A 351 12.53 -40.12 6.84
N GLU A 352 11.65 -40.53 5.92
CA GLU A 352 10.33 -41.08 6.23
C GLU A 352 9.49 -40.17 7.16
N SER A 353 9.73 -38.86 7.13
CA SER A 353 9.16 -37.90 8.09
C SER A 353 8.07 -37.03 7.45
N TYR A 354 7.17 -36.53 8.31
CA TYR A 354 5.96 -35.83 7.89
C TYR A 354 5.87 -34.44 8.51
N PHE A 355 5.77 -33.40 7.68
CA PHE A 355 5.70 -32.00 8.07
C PHE A 355 4.36 -31.40 7.65
N GLU A 356 3.48 -31.11 8.61
CA GLU A 356 2.14 -30.60 8.37
C GLU A 356 1.87 -29.29 9.10
N ARG A 357 1.36 -28.28 8.38
CA ARG A 357 0.89 -27.01 8.97
C ARG A 357 1.92 -26.28 9.84
N ASN A 358 3.21 -26.53 9.62
CA ASN A 358 4.24 -25.77 10.31
C ASN A 358 4.32 -24.37 9.68
N THR A 359 4.70 -23.39 10.49
CA THR A 359 4.80 -21.99 10.06
C THR A 359 6.19 -21.46 10.35
N ALA A 360 6.79 -20.76 9.39
CA ALA A 360 7.96 -19.93 9.67
C ALA A 360 7.69 -18.49 9.26
N ILE A 361 8.08 -17.55 10.12
CA ILE A 361 7.89 -16.11 9.86
C ILE A 361 8.75 -15.68 8.67
N ASN A 362 9.95 -16.22 8.54
CA ASN A 362 10.88 -15.85 7.47
C ASN A 362 11.10 -16.96 6.45
N VAL A 363 11.68 -18.10 6.86
CA VAL A 363 12.10 -19.13 5.90
C VAL A 363 12.13 -20.54 6.50
N GLY A 364 11.79 -21.53 5.66
CA GLY A 364 11.80 -22.96 6.01
C GLY A 364 10.70 -23.35 7.00
N SER A 365 9.43 -23.26 6.63
CA SER A 365 8.34 -23.64 7.55
C SER A 365 8.38 -25.12 7.96
N GLY A 366 8.70 -26.02 7.04
CA GLY A 366 8.97 -27.42 7.36
C GLY A 366 10.40 -27.59 7.87
N VAL A 367 11.38 -27.28 7.02
CA VAL A 367 12.82 -27.49 7.28
C VAL A 367 13.63 -26.28 6.83
N MET A 368 14.62 -25.90 7.63
CA MET A 368 15.69 -24.99 7.22
C MET A 368 17.06 -25.62 7.49
N PHE A 369 17.91 -25.65 6.47
CA PHE A 369 19.33 -25.98 6.60
C PHE A 369 20.20 -24.79 6.17
N ALA A 370 21.04 -24.28 7.05
CA ALA A 370 21.88 -23.12 6.72
C ALA A 370 23.26 -23.19 7.37
N SER A 371 24.27 -22.72 6.64
CA SER A 371 25.59 -22.43 7.18
C SER A 371 25.70 -20.95 7.51
N LEU A 372 26.25 -20.62 8.69
CA LEU A 372 26.48 -19.24 9.13
C LEU A 372 27.67 -18.57 8.41
N LEU A 373 28.49 -19.33 7.68
CA LEU A 373 29.56 -18.81 6.82
C LEU A 373 29.42 -19.31 5.39
N TYR A 374 29.91 -18.52 4.42
CA TYR A 374 30.00 -18.90 3.01
C TYR A 374 31.04 -20.01 2.84
N VAL A 375 30.60 -21.27 2.87
CA VAL A 375 31.48 -22.43 2.65
C VAL A 375 31.79 -22.51 1.16
N GLN A 376 32.92 -21.95 0.77
CA GLN A 376 33.36 -21.87 -0.63
C GLN A 376 33.87 -23.22 -1.19
N ASN A 377 33.89 -24.29 -0.39
CA ASN A 377 34.40 -25.60 -0.81
C ASN A 377 33.30 -26.51 -1.36
N ARG A 378 33.17 -26.53 -2.68
CA ARG A 378 32.26 -27.40 -3.47
C ARG A 378 32.63 -28.91 -3.45
N LEU A 379 33.55 -29.38 -2.59
CA LEU A 379 34.31 -30.63 -2.87
C LEU A 379 34.52 -31.64 -1.72
N SER A 380 33.61 -31.82 -0.74
CA SER A 380 33.74 -32.99 0.17
C SER A 380 32.42 -33.70 0.54
N SER A 381 32.00 -34.57 -0.37
CA SER A 381 31.40 -35.92 -0.30
C SER A 381 30.45 -36.45 0.79
N ASN A 382 30.14 -35.81 1.92
CA ASN A 382 29.16 -36.39 2.88
C ASN A 382 27.96 -35.47 3.05
N TYR A 383 26.93 -35.73 2.24
CA TYR A 383 25.76 -34.88 2.06
C TYR A 383 24.77 -34.96 3.22
N TYR A 384 24.06 -33.86 3.43
CA TYR A 384 22.79 -33.85 4.15
C TYR A 384 21.77 -34.60 3.29
N GLN A 385 21.13 -35.62 3.86
CA GLN A 385 20.24 -36.51 3.11
C GLN A 385 18.78 -36.28 3.49
N VAL A 386 17.92 -36.23 2.48
CA VAL A 386 16.48 -36.06 2.61
C VAL A 386 15.81 -37.16 1.80
N SER A 387 15.12 -38.10 2.45
CA SER A 387 14.49 -39.22 1.76
C SER A 387 13.07 -39.51 2.19
N ASP A 388 12.18 -39.73 1.23
CA ASP A 388 10.82 -40.23 1.52
C ASP A 388 10.02 -39.34 2.48
N ASN A 389 10.19 -38.02 2.38
CA ASN A 389 9.52 -37.04 3.25
C ASN A 389 8.32 -36.39 2.57
N MET A 390 7.33 -36.00 3.38
CA MET A 390 6.16 -35.25 2.92
C MET A 390 6.03 -33.91 3.65
N PHE A 391 5.85 -32.84 2.87
CA PHE A 391 5.65 -31.47 3.33
C PHE A 391 4.29 -30.97 2.86
N PHE A 392 3.33 -30.88 3.77
CA PHE A 392 1.93 -30.59 3.47
C PHE A 392 1.41 -29.35 4.22
N ASN A 393 0.78 -28.42 3.49
CA ASN A 393 0.11 -27.24 4.07
C ASN A 393 1.00 -26.39 4.99
N ASN A 394 2.32 -26.35 4.79
CA ASN A 394 3.21 -25.49 5.56
C ASN A 394 3.18 -24.06 5.00
N SER A 395 3.52 -23.06 5.81
CA SER A 395 3.42 -21.64 5.43
C SER A 395 4.67 -20.84 5.77
N SER A 396 5.35 -20.29 4.77
CA SER A 396 6.53 -19.44 4.97
C SER A 396 6.83 -18.57 3.75
N PRO A 397 7.10 -17.26 3.92
CA PRO A 397 7.54 -16.39 2.83
C PRO A 397 8.78 -16.90 2.08
N GLY A 398 9.72 -17.49 2.80
CA GLY A 398 10.97 -18.03 2.28
C GLY A 398 10.89 -19.48 1.84
N GLY A 399 9.70 -20.07 1.79
CA GLY A 399 9.47 -21.45 1.35
C GLY A 399 9.48 -22.49 2.47
N THR A 400 9.10 -23.72 2.11
CA THR A 400 8.81 -24.82 3.05
C THR A 400 10.05 -25.57 3.47
N PHE A 401 10.85 -26.00 2.50
CA PHE A 401 12.19 -26.49 2.72
C PHE A 401 13.18 -25.47 2.20
N ALA A 402 14.03 -24.95 3.07
CA ALA A 402 15.02 -23.96 2.71
C ALA A 402 16.43 -24.47 2.97
N VAL A 403 17.33 -24.21 2.03
CA VAL A 403 18.74 -24.58 2.11
C VAL A 403 19.61 -23.36 1.76
N GLY A 404 20.63 -23.09 2.57
CA GLY A 404 21.60 -22.01 2.36
C GLY A 404 23.04 -22.48 2.50
N PHE A 405 23.81 -22.37 1.42
CA PHE A 405 25.25 -22.67 1.34
C PHE A 405 25.69 -24.09 1.74
N ILE A 406 24.76 -25.03 1.85
CA ILE A 406 25.02 -26.44 2.22
C ILE A 406 24.40 -27.35 1.16
N PRO A 407 25.16 -28.21 0.46
CA PRO A 407 24.61 -29.16 -0.50
C PRO A 407 23.63 -30.15 0.14
N GLN A 408 22.56 -30.50 -0.58
CA GLN A 408 21.48 -31.38 -0.12
C GLN A 408 21.22 -32.50 -1.11
N ASN A 409 21.08 -33.73 -0.62
CA ASN A 409 20.74 -34.90 -1.42
C ASN A 409 19.30 -35.33 -1.15
N PHE A 410 18.45 -35.21 -2.17
CA PHE A 410 17.11 -35.76 -2.16
C PHE A 410 17.15 -37.16 -2.77
N THR A 411 16.74 -38.16 -2.00
CA THR A 411 16.65 -39.55 -2.45
C THR A 411 15.22 -40.09 -2.23
N GLY A 412 14.86 -41.20 -2.87
CA GLY A 412 13.52 -41.77 -2.70
C GLY A 412 12.41 -40.87 -3.27
N HIS A 413 11.27 -40.75 -2.59
CA HIS A 413 10.10 -39.96 -3.04
C HIS A 413 9.76 -38.81 -2.08
N ASN A 414 10.10 -37.57 -2.44
CA ASN A 414 9.84 -36.39 -1.60
C ASN A 414 8.70 -35.54 -2.18
N GLN A 415 7.76 -35.11 -1.35
CA GLN A 415 6.55 -34.41 -1.80
C GLN A 415 6.33 -33.08 -1.08
N PHE A 416 6.06 -32.03 -1.86
CA PHE A 416 5.71 -30.68 -1.42
C PHE A 416 4.29 -30.35 -1.90
N LEU A 417 3.32 -30.43 -0.99
CA LEU A 417 1.90 -30.42 -1.30
C LEU A 417 1.22 -29.22 -0.64
N ASN A 418 0.54 -28.39 -1.44
CA ASN A 418 -0.32 -27.29 -0.97
C ASN A 418 0.34 -26.31 0.02
N ASN A 419 1.65 -26.09 -0.08
CA ASN A 419 2.33 -25.16 0.81
C ASN A 419 2.13 -23.69 0.36
N THR A 420 2.20 -22.75 1.31
CA THR A 420 2.23 -21.32 1.03
C THR A 420 3.69 -20.83 1.04
N GLY A 421 4.11 -20.17 -0.03
CA GLY A 421 5.51 -19.92 -0.37
C GLY A 421 6.08 -20.99 -1.31
N ALA A 422 7.37 -20.90 -1.61
CA ALA A 422 8.04 -21.92 -2.41
C ALA A 422 8.04 -23.29 -1.70
N GLY A 423 7.94 -24.38 -2.46
CA GLY A 423 8.12 -25.72 -1.90
C GLY A 423 9.55 -25.92 -1.42
N LEU A 424 10.51 -25.62 -2.30
CA LEU A 424 11.95 -25.71 -2.03
C LEU A 424 12.65 -24.39 -2.39
N ARG A 425 13.43 -23.84 -1.45
CA ARG A 425 14.28 -22.67 -1.65
C ARG A 425 15.75 -23.03 -1.46
N SER A 426 16.60 -22.72 -2.44
CA SER A 426 18.04 -22.92 -2.36
C SER A 426 18.79 -21.62 -2.59
N VAL A 427 19.69 -21.28 -1.67
CA VAL A 427 20.54 -20.08 -1.72
C VAL A 427 22.00 -20.53 -1.74
N GLY A 428 22.67 -20.37 -2.89
CA GLY A 428 24.09 -20.71 -3.05
C GLY A 428 24.44 -22.16 -2.72
N ALA A 429 23.50 -23.08 -2.89
CA ALA A 429 23.66 -24.49 -2.60
C ALA A 429 23.26 -25.38 -3.78
N GLN A 430 23.87 -26.56 -3.82
CA GLN A 430 23.54 -27.59 -4.81
C GLN A 430 22.53 -28.59 -4.23
N ILE A 431 21.45 -28.81 -4.96
CA ILE A 431 20.43 -29.83 -4.67
C ILE A 431 20.69 -31.00 -5.60
N ALA A 432 21.19 -32.12 -5.09
CA ALA A 432 21.31 -33.35 -5.85
C ALA A 432 20.02 -34.18 -5.72
N VAL A 433 19.53 -34.70 -6.83
CA VAL A 433 18.30 -35.50 -6.89
C VAL A 433 18.64 -36.92 -7.32
N TYR A 434 18.23 -37.90 -6.52
CA TYR A 434 18.37 -39.34 -6.72
C TYR A 434 17.01 -40.02 -6.50
N GLY A 435 16.05 -39.75 -7.37
CA GLY A 435 14.69 -40.27 -7.23
C GLY A 435 13.65 -39.23 -7.64
N THR A 436 12.54 -39.17 -6.91
CA THR A 436 11.39 -38.35 -7.27
C THR A 436 11.21 -37.18 -6.30
N ILE A 437 11.01 -35.97 -6.85
CA ILE A 437 10.56 -34.80 -6.10
C ILE A 437 9.29 -34.26 -6.75
N SER A 438 8.20 -34.16 -6.00
CA SER A 438 6.93 -33.64 -6.53
C SER A 438 6.53 -32.36 -5.81
N PHE A 439 6.27 -31.31 -6.58
CA PHE A 439 5.70 -30.05 -6.13
C PHE A 439 4.28 -29.92 -6.66
N ILE A 440 3.28 -30.01 -5.79
CA ILE A 440 1.87 -30.06 -6.16
C ILE A 440 1.09 -28.97 -5.42
N GLY A 441 0.45 -28.06 -6.16
CA GLY A 441 -0.47 -27.07 -5.58
C GLY A 441 0.18 -26.03 -4.65
N ASN A 442 1.50 -25.84 -4.70
CA ASN A 442 2.16 -24.83 -3.86
C ASN A 442 1.81 -23.42 -4.35
N ASN A 443 1.58 -22.48 -3.44
CA ASN A 443 1.18 -21.12 -3.74
C ASN A 443 2.24 -20.10 -3.28
N ALA A 444 3.01 -19.58 -4.24
CA ALA A 444 4.02 -18.55 -4.04
C ALA A 444 3.63 -17.21 -4.70
N GLU A 445 2.34 -16.90 -4.89
CA GLU A 445 1.88 -15.69 -5.59
C GLU A 445 2.28 -14.39 -4.88
N SER A 446 2.29 -14.37 -3.54
CA SER A 446 2.68 -13.20 -2.75
C SER A 446 4.20 -13.00 -2.63
N HIS A 447 5.03 -13.87 -3.21
CA HIS A 447 6.49 -13.88 -3.05
C HIS A 447 7.20 -13.98 -4.42
N GLU A 448 8.53 -13.84 -4.46
CA GLU A 448 9.34 -13.76 -5.70
C GLU A 448 9.25 -15.00 -6.61
N GLY A 449 8.67 -16.11 -6.14
CA GLY A 449 8.01 -17.12 -6.99
C GLY A 449 8.41 -18.57 -6.75
N GLY A 450 7.78 -19.46 -7.53
CA GLY A 450 8.17 -20.85 -7.81
C GLY A 450 7.83 -21.89 -6.75
N ALA A 451 7.42 -23.09 -7.20
CA ALA A 451 7.57 -24.30 -6.41
C ALA A 451 9.03 -24.57 -5.99
N LEU A 452 9.98 -24.25 -6.89
CA LEU A 452 11.42 -24.27 -6.68
C LEU A 452 11.99 -22.87 -6.89
N TYR A 453 12.65 -22.32 -5.87
CA TYR A 453 13.33 -21.03 -5.94
C TYR A 453 14.83 -21.20 -5.71
N LEU A 454 15.64 -20.83 -6.70
CA LEU A 454 17.10 -20.90 -6.67
C LEU A 454 17.66 -19.48 -6.66
N SER A 455 18.53 -19.13 -5.73
CA SER A 455 19.23 -17.85 -5.72
C SER A 455 20.72 -17.99 -5.41
N ALA A 456 21.48 -16.92 -5.66
CA ALA A 456 22.92 -16.84 -5.35
C ALA A 456 23.74 -18.03 -5.89
N PHE A 457 23.50 -18.45 -7.15
CA PHE A 457 24.10 -19.64 -7.79
C PHE A 457 23.63 -20.99 -7.22
N GLY A 458 22.40 -21.06 -6.71
CA GLY A 458 21.74 -22.34 -6.41
C GLY A 458 21.65 -23.21 -7.67
N GLN A 459 21.93 -24.51 -7.54
CA GLN A 459 21.93 -25.45 -8.65
C GLN A 459 21.14 -26.72 -8.30
N VAL A 460 20.55 -27.34 -9.31
CA VAL A 460 19.96 -28.67 -9.25
C VAL A 460 20.84 -29.62 -10.05
N LYS A 461 21.35 -30.66 -9.39
CA LYS A 461 22.13 -31.73 -9.99
C LYS A 461 21.25 -32.97 -10.13
N LEU A 462 21.03 -33.39 -11.37
CA LEU A 462 20.21 -34.54 -11.71
C LEU A 462 21.08 -35.78 -11.88
N TYR A 463 20.66 -36.88 -11.27
CA TYR A 463 21.24 -38.20 -11.50
C TYR A 463 20.32 -39.05 -12.37
N ARG A 464 20.83 -40.13 -12.98
CA ARG A 464 19.99 -41.08 -13.73
C ARG A 464 18.86 -41.60 -12.85
N GLY A 465 17.65 -41.65 -13.41
CA GLY A 465 16.43 -42.01 -12.68
C GLY A 465 15.77 -40.86 -11.92
N SER A 466 16.27 -39.62 -12.04
CA SER A 466 15.63 -38.46 -11.40
C SER A 466 14.34 -38.04 -12.09
N HIS A 467 13.29 -37.84 -11.30
CA HIS A 467 11.98 -37.39 -11.75
C HIS A 467 11.55 -36.17 -10.91
N ILE A 468 11.28 -35.03 -11.54
CA ILE A 468 10.76 -33.85 -10.83
C ILE A 468 9.41 -33.46 -11.42
N ASP A 469 8.36 -33.47 -10.61
CA ASP A 469 7.02 -33.09 -11.02
C ASP A 469 6.65 -31.70 -10.50
N PHE A 470 6.23 -30.81 -11.39
CA PHE A 470 5.65 -29.52 -11.06
C PHE A 470 4.19 -29.51 -11.52
N LEU A 471 3.27 -29.67 -10.58
CA LEU A 471 1.84 -29.82 -10.83
C LEU A 471 1.05 -28.70 -10.15
N GLU A 472 0.25 -27.96 -10.90
CA GLU A 472 -0.74 -27.01 -10.37
C GLU A 472 -0.18 -25.93 -9.41
N ASN A 473 1.11 -25.60 -9.50
CA ASN A 473 1.72 -24.59 -8.63
C ASN A 473 1.39 -23.16 -9.10
N LEU A 474 1.29 -22.24 -8.16
CA LEU A 474 1.06 -20.81 -8.38
C LEU A 474 2.31 -20.01 -7.99
N GLY A 475 2.70 -19.01 -8.78
CA GLY A 475 3.85 -18.15 -8.45
C GLY A 475 3.75 -16.75 -9.05
N ARG A 476 4.64 -15.83 -8.63
CA ARG A 476 4.67 -14.46 -9.21
C ARG A 476 5.50 -14.37 -10.49
N LEU A 477 6.81 -14.60 -10.39
CA LEU A 477 7.74 -14.54 -11.52
C LEU A 477 7.81 -15.87 -12.28
N GLY A 478 7.88 -16.99 -11.57
CA GLY A 478 7.78 -18.32 -12.16
C GLY A 478 6.90 -19.19 -11.30
N SER A 479 6.09 -20.06 -11.89
CA SER A 479 5.18 -20.91 -11.12
C SER A 479 5.81 -22.23 -10.69
N ALA A 480 6.69 -22.80 -11.51
CA ALA A 480 7.43 -24.01 -11.19
C ALA A 480 8.84 -23.69 -10.68
N ILE A 481 9.65 -23.00 -11.49
CA ILE A 481 11.05 -22.71 -11.16
C ILE A 481 11.30 -21.21 -11.28
N VAL A 482 11.97 -20.64 -10.28
CA VAL A 482 12.52 -19.28 -10.30
C VAL A 482 14.01 -19.37 -10.02
N VAL A 483 14.82 -18.71 -10.85
CA VAL A 483 16.27 -18.63 -10.68
C VAL A 483 16.69 -17.16 -10.62
N ASP A 484 17.20 -16.72 -9.48
CA ASP A 484 17.74 -15.39 -9.26
C ASP A 484 19.26 -15.44 -9.07
N VAL A 485 19.98 -15.39 -10.19
CA VAL A 485 21.44 -15.36 -10.21
C VAL A 485 21.93 -13.92 -10.16
N GLN A 486 22.87 -13.60 -9.25
CA GLN A 486 23.57 -12.32 -9.26
C GLN A 486 24.62 -12.32 -10.38
N ARG A 487 24.71 -11.22 -11.16
CA ARG A 487 25.63 -11.08 -12.29
C ARG A 487 27.08 -11.41 -11.90
N THR A 488 27.64 -12.46 -12.48
CA THR A 488 29.09 -12.63 -12.61
C THR A 488 29.58 -11.90 -13.87
N SER A 489 30.87 -11.55 -13.88
CA SER A 489 31.55 -11.00 -15.06
C SER A 489 31.33 -11.91 -16.28
N ARG A 490 31.04 -11.32 -17.45
CA ARG A 490 30.79 -12.00 -18.74
C ARG A 490 31.87 -13.02 -19.17
N VAL A 491 33.05 -12.98 -18.53
CA VAL A 491 34.20 -13.86 -18.78
C VAL A 491 33.88 -15.36 -18.59
N PHE A 492 32.84 -15.73 -17.82
CA PHE A 492 32.50 -17.14 -17.54
C PHE A 492 31.52 -17.79 -18.53
N SER A 493 31.01 -17.07 -19.54
CA SER A 493 29.99 -17.57 -20.49
C SER A 493 30.52 -18.48 -21.61
N GLN A 494 31.84 -18.69 -21.71
CA GLN A 494 32.50 -19.39 -22.82
C GLN A 494 33.29 -20.65 -22.40
N LEU A 495 32.79 -21.40 -21.41
CA LEU A 495 33.36 -22.69 -21.06
C LEU A 495 32.79 -23.80 -21.96
N ILE A 496 33.61 -24.77 -22.35
CA ILE A 496 33.19 -25.94 -23.15
C ILE A 496 32.06 -26.72 -22.43
N PHE A 497 32.12 -26.72 -21.10
CA PHE A 497 31.12 -27.29 -20.20
C PHE A 497 30.73 -26.22 -19.18
N ASN A 498 29.48 -25.76 -19.17
CA ASN A 498 29.08 -24.69 -18.26
C ASN A 498 28.58 -25.26 -16.94
N THR A 499 29.53 -25.48 -16.03
CA THR A 499 29.28 -25.91 -14.64
C THR A 499 28.55 -24.87 -13.79
N GLN A 500 28.20 -23.70 -14.34
CA GLN A 500 27.47 -22.63 -13.64
C GLN A 500 25.97 -22.60 -13.96
N CYS A 501 25.48 -23.48 -14.85
CA CYS A 501 24.05 -23.61 -15.10
C CYS A 501 23.31 -23.96 -13.79
N PHE A 502 22.12 -23.41 -13.60
CA PHE A 502 21.26 -23.80 -12.48
C PHE A 502 20.82 -25.27 -12.57
N LEU A 503 20.98 -25.90 -13.73
CA LEU A 503 20.71 -27.31 -13.98
C LEU A 503 21.95 -28.02 -14.49
N ILE A 504 22.38 -29.08 -13.81
CA ILE A 504 23.54 -29.89 -14.21
C ILE A 504 23.25 -31.38 -14.05
N PHE A 505 24.03 -32.21 -14.73
CA PHE A 505 23.92 -33.67 -14.67
C PHE A 505 25.02 -34.31 -13.83
N GLU A 506 24.87 -35.60 -13.51
CA GLU A 506 25.82 -36.38 -12.72
C GLU A 506 27.26 -36.23 -13.23
N ASP A 507 27.40 -36.36 -14.55
CA ASP A 507 28.60 -36.10 -15.33
C ASP A 507 28.47 -34.73 -16.01
N THR A 508 29.21 -33.76 -15.47
CA THR A 508 29.21 -32.38 -15.96
C THR A 508 29.94 -32.20 -17.28
N THR A 509 30.35 -33.28 -17.96
CA THR A 509 30.91 -33.25 -19.32
C THR A 509 29.91 -33.76 -20.37
N VAL A 510 28.79 -34.33 -19.94
CA VAL A 510 27.75 -34.89 -20.83
C VAL A 510 26.71 -33.82 -21.15
N ALA A 511 26.48 -33.61 -22.46
CA ALA A 511 25.52 -32.62 -22.94
C ALA A 511 24.06 -33.04 -22.66
N PRO A 512 23.14 -32.07 -22.51
CA PRO A 512 21.73 -32.32 -22.17
C PRO A 512 20.93 -33.21 -23.12
N ASP A 513 21.33 -33.29 -24.38
CA ASP A 513 20.75 -34.20 -25.38
C ASP A 513 20.96 -35.68 -25.05
N SER A 514 21.93 -35.98 -24.18
CA SER A 514 22.31 -37.33 -23.76
C SER A 514 21.92 -37.64 -22.30
N TRP A 515 21.10 -36.80 -21.66
CA TRP A 515 20.62 -37.01 -20.29
C TRP A 515 19.47 -38.03 -20.27
N ASP A 516 19.80 -39.28 -20.57
CA ASP A 516 18.83 -40.38 -20.57
C ASP A 516 18.29 -40.64 -19.15
N GLN A 517 17.01 -41.01 -19.06
CA GLN A 517 16.33 -41.41 -17.82
C GLN A 517 16.24 -40.28 -16.76
N VAL A 518 16.18 -39.03 -17.20
CA VAL A 518 15.89 -37.88 -16.35
C VAL A 518 14.64 -37.19 -16.89
N THR A 519 13.70 -36.83 -16.02
CA THR A 519 12.45 -36.19 -16.46
C THR A 519 12.00 -35.10 -15.49
N MET A 520 11.66 -33.93 -16.03
CA MET A 520 11.00 -32.84 -15.37
C MET A 520 9.64 -32.60 -16.01
N ARG A 521 8.58 -32.90 -15.28
CA ARG A 521 7.21 -32.79 -15.78
C ARG A 521 6.57 -31.47 -15.33
N PHE A 522 6.00 -30.73 -16.27
CA PHE A 522 5.24 -29.51 -15.96
C PHE A 522 3.79 -29.66 -16.40
N SER A 523 2.85 -29.46 -15.47
CA SER A 523 1.41 -29.53 -15.75
C SER A 523 0.60 -28.58 -14.86
N GLY A 524 -0.31 -27.81 -15.44
CA GLY A 524 -1.27 -26.98 -14.69
C GLY A 524 -0.71 -25.80 -13.88
N ASN A 525 0.60 -25.53 -13.92
CA ASN A 525 1.21 -24.42 -13.18
C ASN A 525 0.83 -23.04 -13.77
N ARG A 526 0.71 -22.00 -12.92
CA ARG A 526 0.28 -20.64 -13.31
C ARG A 526 1.11 -19.58 -12.62
N ALA A 527 1.56 -18.57 -13.35
CA ALA A 527 2.30 -17.45 -12.78
C ALA A 527 1.63 -16.09 -13.10
N ALA A 528 1.76 -15.15 -12.15
CA ALA A 528 1.09 -13.84 -12.22
C ALA A 528 1.72 -12.89 -13.24
N VAL A 529 3.05 -12.94 -13.40
CA VAL A 529 3.83 -11.99 -14.21
C VAL A 529 4.58 -12.66 -15.35
N ALA A 530 5.06 -13.89 -15.17
CA ALA A 530 6.03 -14.53 -16.06
C ALA A 530 5.75 -16.06 -16.22
N PRO A 531 6.60 -16.87 -16.91
CA PRO A 531 6.22 -18.22 -17.36
C PRO A 531 6.33 -19.31 -16.28
N VAL A 532 6.21 -20.58 -16.68
CA VAL A 532 6.38 -21.73 -15.77
C VAL A 532 7.77 -21.76 -15.15
N VAL A 533 8.80 -21.41 -15.93
CA VAL A 533 10.20 -21.27 -15.49
C VAL A 533 10.71 -19.86 -15.78
N TYR A 534 11.18 -19.16 -14.75
CA TYR A 534 11.80 -17.84 -14.84
C TYR A 534 13.27 -17.91 -14.39
N THR A 535 14.16 -17.19 -15.07
CA THR A 535 15.57 -17.10 -14.67
C THR A 535 16.17 -15.73 -15.01
N SER A 536 16.97 -15.17 -14.11
CA SER A 536 17.64 -13.90 -14.38
C SER A 536 18.76 -13.99 -15.42
N HIS A 537 19.27 -15.20 -15.75
CA HIS A 537 20.40 -15.43 -16.67
C HIS A 537 20.41 -16.88 -17.22
N LEU A 538 20.02 -17.10 -18.49
CA LEU A 538 20.13 -18.41 -19.19
C LEU A 538 21.48 -18.64 -19.86
N ASP A 539 22.26 -17.59 -20.12
CA ASP A 539 23.57 -17.68 -20.77
C ASP A 539 24.57 -18.57 -19.99
N LEU A 540 24.36 -18.72 -18.68
CA LEU A 540 25.07 -19.66 -17.82
C LEU A 540 24.72 -21.14 -18.06
N CYS A 541 23.74 -21.43 -18.92
CA CYS A 541 23.35 -22.78 -19.32
C CYS A 541 23.84 -23.17 -20.72
N SER A 542 24.81 -22.42 -21.26
CA SER A 542 25.45 -22.73 -22.53
C SER A 542 26.18 -24.06 -22.53
N TRP A 543 25.99 -24.87 -23.58
CA TRP A 543 26.62 -26.18 -23.73
C TRP A 543 27.05 -26.42 -25.18
N PHE A 544 28.21 -27.04 -25.37
CA PHE A 544 28.64 -27.55 -26.68
C PHE A 544 28.11 -28.96 -26.88
N SER A 545 27.13 -29.14 -27.76
CA SER A 545 26.74 -30.48 -28.20
C SER A 545 27.62 -30.95 -29.36
N VAL A 546 28.14 -32.17 -29.24
CA VAL A 546 28.92 -32.85 -30.28
C VAL A 546 28.00 -33.56 -31.28
N SER A 547 26.69 -33.65 -31.06
CA SER A 547 25.80 -34.47 -31.93
C SER A 547 25.57 -33.87 -33.34
N ASN A 548 26.01 -32.63 -33.60
CA ASN A 548 25.96 -31.95 -34.91
C ASN A 548 27.34 -31.74 -35.57
N VAL A 549 28.21 -32.76 -35.59
CA VAL A 549 29.57 -32.69 -36.21
C VAL A 549 29.55 -32.41 -37.73
N SER A 550 28.41 -32.45 -38.42
CA SER A 550 28.36 -32.29 -39.88
C SER A 550 28.51 -30.84 -40.38
N ASN A 551 28.41 -29.82 -39.51
CA ASN A 551 28.68 -28.42 -39.88
C ASN A 551 29.62 -27.78 -38.85
N HIS A 552 30.84 -27.42 -39.28
CA HIS A 552 31.97 -26.89 -38.49
C HIS A 552 31.76 -25.50 -37.83
N ILE A 553 30.54 -25.10 -37.50
CA ILE A 553 30.29 -23.91 -36.68
C ILE A 553 29.71 -24.41 -35.36
N ALA A 554 30.55 -24.37 -34.32
CA ALA A 554 30.07 -24.47 -32.95
C ALA A 554 28.87 -23.54 -32.77
N SER A 555 27.67 -24.12 -32.63
CA SER A 555 26.47 -23.33 -32.41
C SER A 555 26.59 -22.68 -31.04
N THR A 556 26.77 -21.36 -31.03
CA THR A 556 26.56 -20.51 -29.86
C THR A 556 25.22 -20.88 -29.23
N PHE A 557 25.21 -21.17 -27.92
CA PHE A 557 24.01 -21.54 -27.16
C PHE A 557 22.80 -20.70 -27.58
N SER A 558 21.72 -21.38 -27.95
CA SER A 558 20.42 -20.77 -28.21
C SER A 558 19.43 -21.26 -27.17
N THR A 559 18.61 -20.36 -26.66
CA THR A 559 17.58 -20.73 -25.67
C THR A 559 16.48 -21.59 -26.27
N THR A 560 16.38 -21.63 -27.61
CA THR A 560 15.60 -22.63 -28.36
C THR A 560 16.01 -24.03 -27.99
N ASP A 561 17.31 -24.26 -27.91
CA ASP A 561 17.88 -25.58 -27.68
C ASP A 561 17.64 -25.98 -26.24
N PHE A 562 17.74 -25.03 -25.30
CA PHE A 562 17.38 -25.23 -23.90
C PHE A 562 15.94 -25.75 -23.74
N THR A 563 14.96 -25.12 -24.40
CA THR A 563 13.55 -25.57 -24.31
C THR A 563 13.28 -26.95 -24.89
N GLN A 564 14.19 -27.44 -25.74
CA GLN A 564 14.11 -28.73 -26.41
C GLN A 564 14.92 -29.81 -25.71
N TRP A 565 15.56 -29.53 -24.57
CA TRP A 565 16.27 -30.56 -23.82
C TRP A 565 15.31 -31.70 -23.48
N PRO A 566 15.69 -32.96 -23.74
CA PRO A 566 14.81 -34.13 -23.57
C PRO A 566 14.37 -34.35 -22.12
N VAL A 567 15.06 -33.69 -21.17
CA VAL A 567 14.70 -33.68 -19.75
C VAL A 567 13.35 -33.01 -19.47
N PHE A 568 12.87 -32.10 -20.31
CA PHE A 568 11.62 -31.38 -20.07
C PHE A 568 10.42 -32.08 -20.73
N ASN A 569 9.40 -32.39 -19.94
CA ASN A 569 8.15 -33.00 -20.39
C ASN A 569 6.96 -32.09 -20.03
N TYR A 570 6.28 -31.59 -21.06
CA TYR A 570 5.10 -30.74 -20.90
C TYR A 570 3.84 -31.55 -21.24
N SER A 571 2.89 -31.66 -20.31
CA SER A 571 1.71 -32.53 -20.48
C SER A 571 0.82 -32.06 -21.65
N ALA A 572 0.47 -32.99 -22.54
CA ALA A 572 -0.39 -32.80 -23.71
C ALA A 572 -1.79 -32.27 -23.31
N GLY A 573 -2.07 -31.03 -23.73
CA GLY A 573 -3.21 -30.21 -23.31
C GLY A 573 -2.84 -28.72 -23.40
N SER A 574 -1.56 -28.42 -23.21
CA SER A 574 -0.90 -27.21 -23.69
C SER A 574 -0.55 -27.37 -25.18
N ASN A 575 -1.54 -27.19 -26.06
CA ASN A 575 -1.37 -27.33 -27.52
C ASN A 575 -0.37 -26.35 -28.17
N ASN A 576 0.48 -25.68 -27.40
CA ASN A 576 1.57 -24.87 -27.91
C ASN A 576 2.74 -24.84 -26.92
N ALA A 577 3.58 -25.87 -26.97
CA ALA A 577 5.02 -25.70 -26.74
C ALA A 577 5.64 -24.98 -27.95
N THR A 578 5.10 -23.81 -28.32
CA THR A 578 5.79 -22.90 -29.23
C THR A 578 6.75 -22.11 -28.35
N SER A 579 8.04 -22.44 -28.41
CA SER A 579 9.05 -21.47 -28.05
C SER A 579 8.77 -20.20 -28.86
N HIS A 580 8.40 -19.10 -28.21
CA HIS A 580 8.30 -17.82 -28.89
C HIS A 580 9.72 -17.28 -29.02
N ILE A 581 10.38 -17.70 -30.10
CA ILE A 581 11.73 -17.29 -30.45
C ILE A 581 11.59 -15.97 -31.22
N ASN A 582 11.45 -14.86 -30.51
CA ASN A 582 11.60 -13.55 -31.14
C ASN A 582 12.95 -12.94 -30.73
N GLY A 583 13.77 -12.67 -31.75
CA GLY A 583 15.23 -12.71 -31.68
C GLY A 583 15.95 -11.53 -31.04
N THR A 584 15.46 -10.97 -29.92
CA THR A 584 16.15 -9.82 -29.28
C THR A 584 16.36 -9.88 -27.77
N SER A 585 15.78 -10.83 -27.03
CA SER A 585 16.27 -11.21 -25.68
C SER A 585 15.73 -12.59 -25.25
N PRO A 586 16.20 -13.68 -25.88
CA PRO A 586 15.83 -15.03 -25.48
C PRO A 586 16.36 -15.43 -24.09
N GLU A 587 17.18 -14.57 -23.45
CA GLU A 587 18.15 -14.90 -22.41
C GLU A 587 17.58 -15.17 -20.99
N PHE A 588 16.28 -14.99 -20.73
CA PHE A 588 15.78 -14.93 -19.34
C PHE A 588 14.55 -15.81 -19.01
N TYR A 589 13.86 -16.44 -19.96
CA TYR A 589 12.63 -17.19 -19.62
C TYR A 589 12.20 -18.19 -20.70
N PHE A 590 11.49 -19.26 -20.33
CA PHE A 590 10.85 -20.15 -21.32
C PHE A 590 9.56 -20.86 -20.83
N GLN A 591 8.58 -20.88 -21.76
CA GLN A 591 7.24 -21.51 -21.83
C GLN A 591 6.21 -21.16 -20.71
N THR A 592 5.00 -20.64 -20.98
CA THR A 592 3.99 -20.92 -22.04
C THR A 592 3.59 -19.71 -22.90
N GLN A 593 2.91 -20.03 -24.01
CA GLN A 593 2.55 -19.18 -25.14
C GLN A 593 1.80 -17.87 -24.83
N ALA A 594 2.04 -16.90 -25.73
CA ALA A 594 1.54 -15.54 -25.80
C ALA A 594 0.13 -15.28 -25.25
N LEU A 595 0.14 -14.45 -24.21
CA LEU A 595 -0.77 -13.34 -23.96
C LEU A 595 -1.74 -13.02 -25.11
N ARG A 596 -3.00 -13.45 -24.99
CA ARG A 596 -4.08 -12.91 -25.80
C ARG A 596 -4.56 -11.63 -25.13
N VAL A 597 -4.18 -10.48 -25.65
CA VAL A 597 -4.86 -9.25 -25.26
C VAL A 597 -6.26 -9.30 -25.87
N ALA A 598 -7.27 -9.39 -25.01
CA ALA A 598 -8.65 -9.15 -25.40
C ALA A 598 -8.95 -7.67 -25.12
N SER A 599 -9.16 -6.91 -26.19
CA SER A 599 -9.91 -5.67 -26.07
C SER A 599 -11.38 -6.08 -26.08
N GLU A 600 -12.09 -5.85 -24.97
CA GLU A 600 -13.53 -5.75 -25.07
C GLU A 600 -13.77 -4.52 -25.93
N SER A 601 -14.09 -4.73 -27.20
CA SER A 601 -14.51 -3.68 -28.10
C SER A 601 -15.89 -3.18 -27.65
N SER A 602 -15.95 -2.47 -26.53
CA SER A 602 -16.92 -1.40 -26.40
C SER A 602 -16.44 -0.30 -27.34
N THR A 603 -16.72 -0.52 -28.62
CA THR A 603 -16.82 0.49 -29.64
C THR A 603 -17.93 1.45 -29.19
N THR A 604 -17.64 2.32 -28.23
CA THR A 604 -18.21 3.66 -28.27
C THR A 604 -17.49 4.35 -29.41
N THR A 605 -17.97 4.10 -30.64
CA THR A 605 -17.77 4.97 -31.82
C THR A 605 -18.44 6.34 -31.61
N GLY A 606 -18.55 6.80 -30.37
CA GLY A 606 -18.92 8.15 -30.03
C GLY A 606 -17.64 8.95 -30.03
N ASN A 607 -17.58 9.92 -30.93
CA ASN A 607 -16.57 10.96 -31.02
C ASN A 607 -16.45 11.71 -29.68
N GLU A 608 -15.80 11.13 -28.69
CA GLU A 608 -15.45 11.87 -27.47
C GLU A 608 -14.26 12.77 -27.80
N GLY A 609 -14.54 14.07 -27.92
CA GLY A 609 -13.51 15.09 -28.00
C GLY A 609 -12.60 15.00 -26.79
N ALA A 610 -11.32 14.80 -27.01
CA ALA A 610 -10.28 14.92 -26.01
C ALA A 610 -9.55 16.25 -26.22
N PHE A 611 -9.21 16.95 -25.13
CA PHE A 611 -8.40 18.18 -25.11
C PHE A 611 -7.11 17.94 -24.29
N PRO A 612 -5.99 18.68 -24.53
CA PRO A 612 -4.71 18.43 -23.86
C PRO A 612 -4.85 18.39 -22.33
N GLY A 613 -4.38 17.30 -21.70
CA GLY A 613 -4.51 17.07 -20.26
C GLY A 613 -5.77 16.29 -19.81
N LYS A 614 -6.71 15.92 -20.70
CA LYS A 614 -7.87 15.07 -20.37
C LYS A 614 -7.42 13.61 -20.19
N LYS A 615 -7.87 12.98 -19.10
CA LYS A 615 -7.67 11.53 -18.86
C LYS A 615 -8.60 10.70 -19.74
N ILE A 616 -8.01 9.80 -20.52
CA ILE A 616 -8.70 8.84 -21.40
C ILE A 616 -8.61 7.46 -20.74
N ARG A 617 -9.74 6.79 -20.56
CA ARG A 617 -9.80 5.43 -20.01
C ARG A 617 -9.84 4.38 -21.12
N LEU A 618 -8.89 3.45 -21.10
CA LEU A 618 -8.79 2.32 -21.99
C LEU A 618 -9.08 1.02 -21.22
N SER A 619 -9.97 0.16 -21.73
CA SER A 619 -10.21 -1.17 -21.16
C SER A 619 -9.34 -2.20 -21.87
N LEU A 620 -8.23 -2.57 -21.24
CA LEU A 620 -7.26 -3.55 -21.75
C LEU A 620 -7.24 -4.77 -20.84
N LYS A 621 -7.32 -5.97 -21.40
CA LYS A 621 -7.21 -7.22 -20.63
C LYS A 621 -6.17 -8.13 -21.24
N GLY A 622 -5.10 -8.41 -20.50
CA GLY A 622 -4.18 -9.49 -20.84
C GLY A 622 -4.79 -10.83 -20.47
N LEU A 623 -4.78 -11.81 -21.36
CA LEU A 623 -5.21 -13.18 -21.06
C LEU A 623 -4.05 -14.16 -21.23
N ASP A 624 -3.85 -15.06 -20.28
CA ASP A 624 -2.85 -16.13 -20.38
C ASP A 624 -3.27 -17.25 -21.36
N GLN A 625 -2.44 -18.30 -21.48
CA GLN A 625 -2.72 -19.48 -22.31
C GLN A 625 -4.00 -20.25 -21.93
N PHE A 626 -4.58 -19.97 -20.77
CA PHE A 626 -5.82 -20.56 -20.27
C PHE A 626 -7.01 -19.61 -20.38
N ASN A 627 -6.84 -18.46 -21.06
CA ASN A 627 -7.86 -17.43 -21.25
C ASN A 627 -8.27 -16.73 -19.94
N LEU A 628 -7.40 -16.73 -18.93
CA LEU A 628 -7.57 -16.06 -17.64
C LEU A 628 -6.83 -14.72 -17.63
N SER A 629 -7.35 -13.72 -16.90
CA SER A 629 -6.69 -12.41 -16.77
C SER A 629 -5.26 -12.54 -16.26
N THR A 630 -4.29 -11.87 -16.90
CA THR A 630 -2.89 -11.83 -16.48
C THR A 630 -2.29 -10.42 -16.66
N TYR A 631 -1.12 -10.20 -16.06
CA TYR A 631 -0.42 -8.93 -16.08
C TYR A 631 0.15 -8.59 -17.47
N ILE A 632 -0.05 -7.35 -17.94
CA ILE A 632 0.58 -6.82 -19.16
C ILE A 632 1.10 -5.40 -18.95
N ILE A 633 2.02 -4.95 -19.80
CA ILE A 633 2.41 -3.54 -19.90
C ILE A 633 1.90 -3.01 -21.24
N ALA A 634 1.04 -2.00 -21.24
CA ALA A 634 0.60 -1.37 -22.48
C ALA A 634 1.48 -0.14 -22.77
N ARG A 635 2.13 -0.12 -23.94
CA ARG A 635 2.74 1.08 -24.52
C ARG A 635 1.73 1.77 -25.44
N ILE A 636 1.56 3.07 -25.33
CA ILE A 636 0.58 3.80 -26.15
C ILE A 636 1.32 4.85 -26.99
N SER A 637 1.23 4.74 -28.32
CA SER A 637 1.95 5.62 -29.25
C SER A 637 1.13 5.99 -30.49
N ASP A 638 1.33 7.18 -31.03
CA ASP A 638 0.81 7.58 -32.35
C ASP A 638 1.73 7.08 -33.49
N ARG A 639 1.14 6.48 -34.53
CA ARG A 639 1.84 5.86 -35.66
C ARG A 639 2.55 6.86 -36.59
N ARG A 640 2.26 8.17 -36.48
CA ARG A 640 3.00 9.22 -37.22
C ARG A 640 4.33 9.57 -36.59
N ALA A 641 4.53 9.25 -35.31
CA ALA A 641 5.83 9.32 -34.67
C ALA A 641 6.71 8.18 -35.20
N LYS A 642 7.58 8.45 -36.18
CA LYS A 642 8.69 7.55 -36.48
C LYS A 642 9.67 7.58 -35.31
N VAL A 643 9.33 6.89 -34.23
CA VAL A 643 10.29 6.60 -33.16
C VAL A 643 11.29 5.61 -33.76
N ASN A 644 12.47 6.09 -34.11
CA ASN A 644 13.59 5.22 -34.46
C ASN A 644 13.74 4.18 -33.34
N GLN A 645 13.79 2.90 -33.69
CA GLN A 645 13.88 1.75 -32.78
C GLN A 645 15.24 1.67 -32.05
N GLY A 646 15.74 2.78 -31.52
CA GLY A 646 16.87 2.81 -30.60
C GLY A 646 16.44 2.18 -29.28
N ALA A 647 17.21 1.19 -28.82
CA ALA A 647 16.98 0.53 -27.54
C ALA A 647 16.84 1.55 -26.41
N PHE A 648 15.78 1.42 -25.61
CA PHE A 648 15.69 2.06 -24.31
C PHE A 648 16.86 1.57 -23.46
N SER A 649 17.91 2.37 -23.32
CA SER A 649 18.89 2.16 -22.27
C SER A 649 18.30 2.74 -21.01
N GLN A 650 17.72 1.88 -20.17
CA GLN A 650 17.35 2.21 -18.81
C GLN A 650 18.64 2.55 -18.04
N THR A 651 18.99 3.83 -17.98
CA THR A 651 19.94 4.31 -16.97
C THR A 651 19.25 4.25 -15.61
N THR A 652 20.02 3.97 -14.56
CA THR A 652 19.55 3.79 -13.18
C THR A 652 18.88 5.02 -12.56
N ASP A 653 18.86 6.13 -13.28
CA ASP A 653 18.21 7.38 -12.89
C ASP A 653 17.05 7.65 -13.87
N ASN A 654 15.86 7.88 -13.32
CA ASN A 654 14.53 7.92 -13.95
C ASN A 654 14.29 8.97 -15.08
N GLU A 655 15.30 9.38 -15.84
CA GLU A 655 15.12 10.32 -16.96
C GLU A 655 15.25 9.60 -18.32
N ILE A 656 14.13 9.53 -19.03
CA ILE A 656 14.05 9.11 -20.44
C ILE A 656 14.12 10.37 -21.29
N SER A 657 15.24 10.63 -21.97
CA SER A 657 15.34 11.74 -22.93
C SER A 657 15.12 11.23 -24.36
N PHE A 658 14.27 11.93 -25.10
CA PHE A 658 14.04 11.70 -26.53
C PHE A 658 14.87 12.72 -27.33
N THR A 659 15.71 12.24 -28.24
CA THR A 659 16.34 13.10 -29.25
C THR A 659 15.90 12.62 -30.63
N SER A 660 14.98 13.35 -31.26
CA SER A 660 14.60 13.14 -32.66
C SER A 660 15.25 14.21 -33.53
N ASN A 661 16.11 13.79 -34.44
CA ASN A 661 16.45 14.59 -35.62
C ASN A 661 15.45 14.19 -36.71
N ASP A 662 14.51 15.06 -37.05
CA ASP A 662 13.99 15.33 -38.41
C ASP A 662 12.68 16.14 -38.38
N ASP A 663 12.59 17.11 -39.30
CA ASP A 663 11.68 18.27 -39.41
C ASP A 663 10.23 17.99 -39.92
N GLU A 664 9.57 16.88 -39.55
CA GLU A 664 8.15 16.69 -39.95
C GLU A 664 7.24 16.27 -38.79
N GLY A 665 6.61 17.26 -38.15
CA GLY A 665 5.46 17.12 -37.25
C GLY A 665 5.79 16.55 -35.87
N GLU A 666 5.70 17.39 -34.83
CA GLU A 666 5.83 16.98 -33.42
C GLU A 666 4.91 15.78 -33.10
N PRO A 667 5.45 14.65 -32.61
CA PRO A 667 4.66 13.45 -32.32
C PRO A 667 3.69 13.68 -31.15
N VAL A 668 2.50 13.06 -31.22
CA VAL A 668 1.57 13.07 -30.08
C VAL A 668 2.13 12.18 -28.97
N VAL A 669 2.42 12.78 -27.82
CA VAL A 669 2.97 12.07 -26.64
C VAL A 669 1.84 11.76 -25.65
N PHE A 670 1.73 10.48 -25.27
CA PHE A 670 0.83 10.00 -24.22
C PHE A 670 1.63 9.74 -22.94
N GLU A 671 1.10 10.16 -21.78
CA GLU A 671 1.66 9.86 -20.46
C GLU A 671 0.67 9.13 -19.52
N PRO A 672 1.14 8.14 -18.74
CA PRO A 672 2.44 7.48 -18.91
C PRO A 672 2.45 6.66 -20.22
N SER A 673 3.56 6.71 -20.96
CA SER A 673 3.71 5.99 -22.22
C SER A 673 3.79 4.47 -22.05
N LEU A 674 3.99 3.99 -20.81
CA LEU A 674 3.98 2.60 -20.37
C LEU A 674 3.01 2.45 -19.19
N VAL A 675 1.98 1.61 -19.33
CA VAL A 675 0.98 1.41 -18.29
C VAL A 675 0.87 -0.05 -17.88
N PRO A 676 1.08 -0.40 -16.59
CA PRO A 676 0.82 -1.75 -16.11
C PRO A 676 -0.70 -2.01 -16.04
N VAL A 677 -1.14 -3.11 -16.64
CA VAL A 677 -2.52 -3.60 -16.56
C VAL A 677 -2.53 -4.80 -15.64
N LEU A 678 -3.29 -4.70 -14.55
CA LEU A 678 -3.40 -5.76 -13.56
C LEU A 678 -4.55 -6.72 -13.93
N PRO A 679 -4.47 -8.02 -13.59
CA PRO A 679 -5.53 -8.99 -13.86
C PRO A 679 -6.91 -8.59 -13.31
N ASN A 680 -6.91 -7.89 -12.18
CA ASN A 680 -8.10 -7.48 -11.43
C ASN A 680 -8.55 -6.04 -11.75
N ASN A 681 -7.79 -5.30 -12.57
CA ASN A 681 -8.10 -3.92 -12.94
C ASN A 681 -7.72 -3.66 -14.41
N PRO A 682 -8.63 -3.92 -15.36
CA PRO A 682 -8.36 -3.78 -16.79
C PRO A 682 -8.41 -2.32 -17.29
N SER A 683 -8.77 -1.35 -16.46
CA SER A 683 -8.85 0.06 -16.88
C SER A 683 -7.51 0.78 -16.73
N VAL A 684 -7.02 1.35 -17.83
CA VAL A 684 -5.81 2.18 -17.92
C VAL A 684 -6.20 3.63 -18.19
N GLU A 685 -5.65 4.58 -17.44
CA GLU A 685 -5.79 6.01 -17.71
C GLU A 685 -4.56 6.54 -18.46
N VAL A 686 -4.76 7.23 -19.58
CA VAL A 686 -3.70 7.94 -20.32
C VAL A 686 -4.08 9.38 -20.60
N VAL A 687 -3.09 10.27 -20.65
CA VAL A 687 -3.24 11.69 -20.93
C VAL A 687 -2.40 12.05 -22.15
N TYR A 688 -2.91 12.89 -23.04
CA TYR A 688 -2.13 13.43 -24.16
C TYR A 688 -1.88 14.93 -23.94
N HIS A 689 -0.72 15.41 -24.38
CA HIS A 689 -0.24 16.77 -24.06
C HIS A 689 0.00 17.66 -25.29
N THR A 690 -0.05 17.13 -26.51
CA THR A 690 0.40 17.88 -27.70
C THR A 690 -0.65 18.91 -28.17
N PRO A 691 -0.23 20.14 -28.53
CA PRO A 691 -1.12 21.17 -29.06
C PRO A 691 -1.54 20.83 -30.48
N VAL A 692 -2.83 21.02 -30.80
CA VAL A 692 -3.37 20.94 -32.15
C VAL A 692 -4.05 22.26 -32.51
N SER A 693 -3.75 22.77 -33.71
CA SER A 693 -4.27 24.05 -34.20
C SER A 693 -5.72 23.98 -34.70
N SER A 694 -6.28 22.77 -34.85
CA SER A 694 -7.66 22.54 -35.29
C SER A 694 -8.14 21.16 -34.83
N GLN A 695 -9.46 20.96 -34.73
CA GLN A 695 -10.04 19.64 -34.47
C GLN A 695 -9.53 18.64 -35.50
N TRP A 696 -8.94 17.55 -35.02
CA TRP A 696 -8.39 16.52 -35.88
C TRP A 696 -8.66 15.13 -35.31
N THR A 697 -9.23 14.26 -36.14
CA THR A 697 -9.39 12.84 -35.83
C THR A 697 -8.07 12.10 -36.01
N THR A 698 -7.48 11.60 -34.94
CA THR A 698 -6.31 10.72 -35.04
C THR A 698 -6.73 9.44 -35.75
N GLN A 699 -6.10 9.10 -36.86
CA GLN A 699 -6.57 7.99 -37.68
C GLN A 699 -6.16 6.61 -37.16
N ASN A 700 -5.18 6.48 -36.25
CA ASN A 700 -4.78 5.20 -35.64
C ASN A 700 -3.86 5.40 -34.40
N ILE A 701 -4.42 5.62 -33.20
CA ILE A 701 -3.60 5.50 -31.96
C ILE A 701 -3.30 4.03 -31.76
N THR A 702 -2.03 3.68 -31.59
CA THR A 702 -1.61 2.29 -31.46
C THR A 702 -1.27 1.99 -30.01
N ALA A 703 -2.08 1.17 -29.35
CA ALA A 703 -1.65 0.51 -28.12
C ALA A 703 -0.82 -0.72 -28.49
N ILE A 704 0.47 -0.65 -28.23
CA ILE A 704 1.47 -1.72 -28.31
C ILE A 704 1.49 -2.38 -26.94
N VAL A 705 0.86 -3.55 -26.79
CA VAL A 705 1.00 -4.27 -25.51
C VAL A 705 2.35 -4.96 -25.47
N ASP A 706 3.24 -4.43 -24.64
CA ASP A 706 4.52 -5.01 -24.28
C ASP A 706 4.32 -5.99 -23.11
N THR A 707 4.87 -7.19 -23.23
CA THR A 707 5.09 -7.96 -22.01
C THR A 707 6.29 -7.34 -21.29
N PRO A 708 6.36 -7.34 -19.95
CA PRO A 708 7.47 -6.71 -19.20
C PRO A 708 8.88 -7.13 -19.62
N TYR A 709 9.01 -8.18 -20.44
CA TYR A 709 10.28 -8.74 -20.87
C TYR A 709 10.38 -8.99 -22.39
N ASN A 710 9.42 -8.53 -23.20
CA ASN A 710 9.43 -8.70 -24.66
C ASN A 710 8.74 -7.51 -25.36
N VAL A 711 9.55 -6.65 -25.99
CA VAL A 711 9.12 -5.43 -26.71
C VAL A 711 8.63 -5.72 -28.15
N ILE A 712 8.82 -6.96 -28.66
CA ILE A 712 8.67 -7.22 -30.11
C ILE A 712 7.39 -7.94 -30.50
N ASP A 713 6.72 -8.67 -29.60
CA ASP A 713 5.40 -9.28 -29.88
C ASP A 713 4.26 -8.32 -29.52
N SER A 714 4.38 -7.10 -30.04
CA SER A 714 3.40 -6.05 -29.84
C SER A 714 2.13 -6.36 -30.62
N LYS A 715 1.05 -6.71 -29.93
CA LYS A 715 -0.27 -6.62 -30.54
C LYS A 715 -0.64 -5.15 -30.61
N GLN A 716 -0.81 -4.68 -31.85
CA GLN A 716 -1.23 -3.32 -32.15
C GLN A 716 -2.74 -3.25 -32.17
N PHE A 717 -3.31 -2.45 -31.27
CA PHE A 717 -4.73 -2.07 -31.32
C PHE A 717 -4.82 -0.64 -31.80
N SER A 718 -5.58 -0.41 -32.88
CA SER A 718 -5.83 0.92 -33.40
C SER A 718 -7.22 1.39 -32.99
N PHE A 719 -7.29 2.57 -32.35
CA PHE A 719 -8.54 3.28 -32.10
C PHE A 719 -8.43 4.73 -32.58
N GLY A 720 -9.57 5.31 -32.96
CA GLY A 720 -9.69 6.72 -33.33
C GLY A 720 -10.03 7.58 -32.12
N LEU A 721 -9.44 8.76 -32.04
CA LEU A 721 -9.69 9.76 -31.02
C LEU A 721 -9.85 11.11 -31.73
N ASP A 722 -10.90 11.86 -31.41
CA ASP A 722 -11.07 13.23 -31.89
C ASP A 722 -10.36 14.17 -30.92
N VAL A 723 -9.26 14.75 -31.39
CA VAL A 723 -8.43 15.64 -30.59
C VAL A 723 -8.85 17.08 -30.93
N ALA A 724 -9.23 17.85 -29.91
CA ALA A 724 -9.70 19.22 -30.03
C ALA A 724 -8.75 20.20 -29.33
N SER A 725 -8.81 21.47 -29.73
CA SER A 725 -8.17 22.59 -29.01
C SER A 725 -8.80 22.78 -27.62
N CYS A 726 -8.14 23.56 -26.76
CA CYS A 726 -8.73 23.94 -25.47
C CYS A 726 -10.09 24.64 -25.65
N LEU A 727 -10.98 24.45 -24.69
CA LEU A 727 -12.30 25.09 -24.67
C LEU A 727 -12.16 26.62 -24.49
N PRO A 728 -13.12 27.44 -24.99
CA PRO A 728 -13.10 28.89 -24.76
C PRO A 728 -12.97 29.21 -23.27
N GLY A 729 -12.00 30.06 -22.88
CA GLY A 729 -11.70 30.36 -21.46
C GLY A 729 -10.57 29.51 -20.85
N TYR A 730 -10.09 28.50 -21.57
CA TYR A 730 -8.89 27.73 -21.23
C TYR A 730 -7.79 28.01 -22.25
N GLU A 731 -6.56 28.22 -21.79
CA GLU A 731 -5.38 28.39 -22.65
C GLU A 731 -4.40 27.23 -22.47
N LEU A 732 -3.59 26.97 -23.50
CA LEU A 732 -2.48 26.02 -23.39
C LEU A 732 -1.43 26.58 -22.45
N GLN A 733 -1.27 25.98 -21.28
CA GLN A 733 -0.26 26.33 -20.30
C GLN A 733 0.77 25.20 -20.21
N ALA A 734 2.05 25.60 -20.17
CA ALA A 734 3.15 24.70 -19.87
C ALA A 734 3.24 24.52 -18.35
N ARG A 735 3.29 23.27 -17.90
CA ARG A 735 3.54 22.91 -16.50
C ARG A 735 5.05 22.98 -16.21
N ASP A 736 5.43 22.90 -14.93
CA ASP A 736 6.84 22.94 -14.49
C ASP A 736 7.70 21.80 -15.08
N ASP A 737 7.08 20.72 -15.55
CA ASP A 737 7.71 19.58 -16.22
C ASP A 737 7.85 19.75 -17.75
N GLY A 738 7.38 20.87 -18.32
CA GLY A 738 7.40 21.15 -19.75
C GLY A 738 6.21 20.59 -20.54
N LEU A 739 5.29 19.86 -19.90
CA LEU A 739 4.09 19.32 -20.56
C LEU A 739 3.02 20.40 -20.73
N LEU A 740 2.31 20.35 -21.84
CA LEU A 740 1.22 21.27 -22.14
C LEU A 740 -0.11 20.71 -21.65
N THR A 741 -0.88 21.56 -20.97
CA THR A 741 -2.25 21.24 -20.51
C THR A 741 -3.16 22.43 -20.77
N CYS A 742 -4.46 22.20 -20.97
CA CYS A 742 -5.42 23.30 -20.95
C CYS A 742 -5.58 23.79 -19.50
N GLY A 743 -4.97 24.94 -19.20
CA GLY A 743 -5.13 25.67 -17.95
C GLY A 743 -6.18 26.77 -18.07
N CYS A 744 -6.69 27.26 -16.95
CA CYS A 744 -7.60 28.40 -16.94
C CYS A 744 -6.86 29.63 -17.45
N GLN A 745 -7.43 30.39 -18.39
CA GLN A 745 -6.74 31.52 -19.00
C GLN A 745 -6.43 32.60 -17.95
N ASP A 746 -5.14 32.95 -17.76
CA ASP A 746 -4.66 33.74 -16.62
C ASP A 746 -4.94 35.25 -16.71
N PHE A 747 -5.80 35.67 -17.63
CA PHE A 747 -6.06 37.08 -17.91
C PHE A 747 -7.55 37.37 -17.94
N THR A 748 -8.07 37.86 -16.81
CA THR A 748 -8.92 39.07 -16.71
C THR A 748 -9.55 39.15 -15.31
N PHE A 749 -9.82 40.37 -14.83
CA PHE A 749 -10.64 40.63 -13.63
C PHE A 749 -12.01 39.94 -13.63
N SER A 750 -12.41 39.43 -14.80
CA SER A 750 -13.71 38.84 -15.13
C SER A 750 -13.83 37.35 -14.80
N LEU A 751 -12.72 36.61 -14.83
CA LEU A 751 -12.66 35.16 -14.58
C LEU A 751 -12.21 34.94 -13.12
N LEU A 752 -12.96 34.16 -12.35
CA LEU A 752 -12.62 33.83 -10.97
C LEU A 752 -11.90 32.49 -10.86
N ASP A 753 -12.43 31.47 -11.55
CA ASP A 753 -11.91 30.12 -11.53
C ASP A 753 -12.46 29.31 -12.72
N CYS A 754 -11.85 28.16 -12.98
CA CYS A 754 -12.30 27.17 -13.96
C CYS A 754 -12.43 25.81 -13.27
N ASP A 755 -13.52 25.08 -13.54
CA ASP A 755 -13.73 23.78 -12.90
C ASP A 755 -12.74 22.70 -13.40
N GLU A 756 -12.38 21.74 -12.54
CA GLU A 756 -11.49 20.63 -12.86
C GLU A 756 -12.05 19.72 -13.97
N THR A 757 -13.38 19.62 -14.07
CA THR A 757 -14.06 18.87 -15.15
C THR A 757 -13.99 19.59 -16.50
N ARG A 758 -13.53 20.85 -16.49
CA ARG A 758 -13.36 21.76 -17.64
C ARG A 758 -14.65 22.10 -18.40
N ASN A 759 -15.81 21.91 -17.76
CA ASN A 759 -17.13 22.20 -18.36
C ASN A 759 -17.80 23.48 -17.82
N ILE A 760 -17.26 24.07 -16.74
CA ILE A 760 -17.84 25.22 -16.04
C ILE A 760 -16.78 26.32 -15.90
N ILE A 761 -17.22 27.56 -16.10
CA ILE A 761 -16.42 28.75 -15.85
C ILE A 761 -17.08 29.59 -14.75
N TYR A 762 -16.30 29.96 -13.73
CA TYR A 762 -16.72 30.85 -12.67
C TYR A 762 -16.39 32.29 -13.06
N LEU A 763 -17.44 33.09 -13.29
CA LEU A 763 -17.34 34.50 -13.62
C LEU A 763 -17.64 35.35 -12.38
N ARG A 764 -16.99 36.51 -12.29
CA ARG A 764 -17.30 37.49 -11.25
C ARG A 764 -18.76 37.97 -11.36
N ASN A 765 -19.41 38.22 -10.23
CA ASN A 765 -20.78 38.72 -10.17
C ASN A 765 -21.09 39.83 -11.19
N GLY A 766 -22.24 39.72 -11.85
CA GLY A 766 -22.74 40.74 -12.76
C GLY A 766 -22.06 40.72 -14.13
N LEU A 767 -21.38 39.62 -14.47
CA LEU A 767 -20.82 39.40 -15.80
C LEU A 767 -21.63 38.35 -16.56
N TRP A 768 -21.79 38.62 -17.85
CA TRP A 768 -22.41 37.76 -18.85
C TRP A 768 -21.32 37.34 -19.83
N ALA A 769 -21.31 36.06 -20.23
CA ALA A 769 -20.36 35.53 -21.19
C ALA A 769 -21.02 34.79 -22.35
N ALA A 770 -20.34 34.83 -23.50
CA ALA A 770 -20.68 34.06 -24.69
C ALA A 770 -19.40 33.72 -25.47
N PRO A 771 -19.38 32.64 -26.25
CA PRO A 771 -18.27 32.34 -27.14
C PRO A 771 -18.34 33.27 -28.38
N ASN A 772 -17.19 33.73 -28.85
CA ASN A 772 -17.05 34.40 -30.15
C ASN A 772 -16.79 33.37 -31.28
N GLU A 773 -16.83 33.80 -32.55
CA GLU A 773 -16.53 32.98 -33.75
C GLU A 773 -15.18 32.24 -33.64
N ASP A 774 -14.17 32.87 -33.02
CA ASP A 774 -12.83 32.28 -32.81
C ASP A 774 -12.73 31.36 -31.58
N SER A 775 -13.87 30.94 -31.00
CA SER A 775 -13.89 30.16 -29.75
C SER A 775 -13.19 30.87 -28.57
N GLN A 776 -13.20 32.20 -28.58
CA GLN A 776 -12.74 33.02 -27.45
C GLN A 776 -13.92 33.37 -26.54
N LEU A 777 -13.70 33.39 -25.22
CA LEU A 777 -14.72 33.78 -24.25
C LEU A 777 -14.87 35.31 -24.25
N LEU A 778 -16.01 35.80 -24.73
CA LEU A 778 -16.39 37.20 -24.62
C LEU A 778 -17.10 37.41 -23.28
N VAL A 779 -16.68 38.41 -22.50
CA VAL A 779 -17.31 38.75 -21.22
C VAL A 779 -17.74 40.22 -21.19
N HIS A 780 -18.99 40.48 -20.79
CA HIS A 780 -19.57 41.81 -20.65
C HIS A 780 -20.29 41.99 -19.31
N VAL A 781 -20.41 43.23 -18.83
CA VAL A 781 -21.21 43.54 -17.63
C VAL A 781 -22.69 43.45 -17.97
N CYS A 782 -23.47 42.70 -17.17
CA CYS A 782 -24.91 42.69 -17.29
C CYS A 782 -25.57 43.73 -16.38
N PRO A 783 -26.78 44.23 -16.72
CA PRO A 783 -27.51 45.11 -15.84
C PRO A 783 -27.76 44.47 -14.48
N THR A 784 -27.60 45.20 -13.38
CA THR A 784 -27.91 44.63 -12.06
C THR A 784 -29.44 44.62 -11.85
N PRO A 785 -30.11 43.50 -11.51
CA PRO A 785 -29.61 42.15 -11.16
C PRO A 785 -29.97 41.06 -12.20
N PHE A 786 -29.51 41.19 -13.45
CA PHE A 786 -29.99 40.36 -14.56
C PHE A 786 -29.24 39.04 -14.70
N CYS A 787 -27.98 38.94 -14.29
CA CYS A 787 -27.27 37.67 -14.19
C CYS A 787 -27.60 36.94 -12.89
N GLN A 788 -27.62 35.61 -12.93
CA GLN A 788 -27.88 34.75 -11.79
C GLN A 788 -26.65 34.66 -10.87
N CYS A 789 -26.91 34.71 -9.57
CA CYS A 789 -25.98 34.35 -8.51
C CYS A 789 -26.15 32.87 -8.17
N SER A 790 -25.11 32.04 -8.22
CA SER A 790 -25.26 30.60 -7.95
C SER A 790 -25.45 30.27 -6.46
N ASP A 791 -24.94 31.10 -5.56
CA ASP A 791 -24.98 30.86 -4.11
C ASP A 791 -25.53 32.08 -3.34
N GLU A 792 -26.83 32.10 -3.06
CA GLU A 792 -27.48 33.21 -2.33
C GLU A 792 -26.96 33.37 -0.87
N ASN A 793 -26.25 32.37 -0.34
CA ASN A 793 -25.75 32.34 1.03
C ASN A 793 -24.28 32.76 1.19
N ASN A 794 -23.53 32.93 0.10
CA ASN A 794 -22.10 33.22 0.15
C ASN A 794 -21.81 34.72 -0.12
N ILE A 795 -20.79 35.27 0.54
CA ILE A 795 -20.46 36.71 0.51
C ILE A 795 -19.87 37.11 -0.86
N THR A 796 -19.34 36.14 -1.61
CA THR A 796 -18.90 36.28 -3.01
C THR A 796 -19.92 35.60 -3.91
N CYS A 797 -20.69 36.41 -4.61
CA CYS A 797 -21.75 35.95 -5.49
C CYS A 797 -21.15 35.63 -6.87
N ASP A 798 -20.98 34.36 -7.23
CA ASP A 798 -20.31 33.98 -8.47
C ASP A 798 -21.33 33.56 -9.54
N SER A 799 -21.17 34.07 -10.76
CA SER A 799 -22.00 33.72 -11.93
C SER A 799 -21.37 32.56 -12.68
N LEU A 800 -22.16 31.56 -13.04
CA LEU A 800 -21.68 30.34 -13.69
C LEU A 800 -22.00 30.35 -15.19
N TYR A 801 -21.00 30.05 -16.00
CA TYR A 801 -21.15 29.81 -17.43
C TYR A 801 -20.87 28.34 -17.74
N TYR A 802 -21.81 27.67 -18.43
CA TYR A 802 -21.74 26.25 -18.78
C TYR A 802 -21.52 26.10 -20.29
N HIS A 803 -20.52 25.32 -20.70
CA HIS A 803 -20.23 25.08 -22.12
C HIS A 803 -21.17 24.05 -22.78
N ASP A 804 -21.65 23.07 -22.01
CA ASP A 804 -22.22 21.81 -22.53
C ASP A 804 -23.76 21.73 -22.43
N ASP A 805 -24.41 22.80 -21.98
CA ASP A 805 -25.88 22.87 -21.92
C ASP A 805 -26.42 23.63 -23.11
N ALA A 806 -27.43 23.08 -23.79
CA ALA A 806 -28.20 23.73 -24.86
C ALA A 806 -28.95 25.01 -24.41
N ASN A 807 -28.65 25.54 -23.23
CA ASN A 807 -29.31 26.67 -22.61
C ASN A 807 -28.27 27.58 -21.92
N THR A 808 -27.56 28.38 -22.72
CA THR A 808 -26.61 29.42 -22.28
C THR A 808 -27.26 30.49 -21.39
N ASP A 809 -28.61 30.51 -21.30
CA ASP A 809 -29.40 31.38 -20.44
C ASP A 809 -29.37 30.98 -18.95
N LYS A 810 -28.72 29.87 -18.55
CA LYS A 810 -28.52 29.52 -17.13
C LYS A 810 -27.68 30.56 -16.34
N GLN A 811 -26.96 31.42 -17.04
CA GLN A 811 -26.26 32.56 -16.43
C GLN A 811 -27.21 33.72 -16.08
N CYS A 812 -28.47 33.67 -16.51
CA CYS A 812 -29.48 34.72 -16.32
C CYS A 812 -30.37 34.47 -15.11
N HIS A 813 -30.73 35.55 -14.40
CA HIS A 813 -31.64 35.50 -13.26
C HIS A 813 -32.99 34.88 -13.67
N ILE A 814 -33.65 34.19 -12.74
CA ILE A 814 -34.96 33.55 -12.94
C ILE A 814 -35.92 34.49 -13.69
N LEU A 815 -36.56 33.96 -14.74
CA LEU A 815 -37.42 34.66 -15.71
C LEU A 815 -36.73 35.59 -16.73
N ARG A 816 -35.39 35.52 -16.86
CA ARG A 816 -34.62 36.24 -17.89
C ARG A 816 -33.91 35.30 -18.85
N GLU A 817 -33.68 35.77 -20.07
CA GLU A 817 -32.98 35.08 -21.15
C GLU A 817 -32.38 36.10 -22.14
N GLY A 818 -31.57 35.62 -23.07
CA GLY A 818 -31.03 36.40 -24.19
C GLY A 818 -29.79 37.23 -23.87
N THR A 819 -29.40 38.08 -24.81
CA THR A 819 -28.15 38.87 -24.72
C THR A 819 -28.17 39.80 -23.51
N LEU A 820 -27.11 39.78 -22.68
CA LEU A 820 -27.03 40.46 -21.39
C LEU A 820 -28.16 40.12 -20.39
N CYS A 821 -28.86 39.00 -20.60
CA CYS A 821 -30.04 38.62 -19.83
C CYS A 821 -31.15 39.69 -19.87
N GLY A 822 -31.23 40.46 -20.96
CA GLY A 822 -32.11 41.62 -21.10
C GLY A 822 -33.58 41.26 -21.28
N ARG A 823 -33.88 40.13 -21.93
CA ARG A 823 -35.24 39.70 -22.29
C ARG A 823 -35.88 38.94 -21.14
N CYS A 824 -37.20 39.10 -20.98
CA CYS A 824 -37.99 38.27 -20.08
C CYS A 824 -38.48 37.00 -20.80
N VAL A 825 -38.51 35.86 -20.10
CA VAL A 825 -39.06 34.61 -20.64
C VAL A 825 -40.55 34.76 -21.00
N ASN A 826 -41.04 33.90 -21.89
CA ASN A 826 -42.44 33.89 -22.31
C ASN A 826 -43.42 33.93 -21.11
N GLU A 827 -44.52 34.67 -21.27
CA GLU A 827 -45.55 34.94 -20.25
C GLU A 827 -45.16 35.92 -19.11
N SER A 828 -43.91 36.38 -19.07
CA SER A 828 -43.46 37.41 -18.13
C SER A 828 -43.19 38.75 -18.84
N SER A 829 -43.03 39.83 -18.07
CA SER A 829 -42.63 41.13 -18.59
C SER A 829 -41.91 41.96 -17.52
N VAL A 830 -41.21 42.99 -17.98
CA VAL A 830 -40.42 43.91 -17.15
C VAL A 830 -41.33 44.78 -16.30
N GLY A 831 -41.07 44.84 -14.99
CA GLY A 831 -41.70 45.77 -14.06
C GLY A 831 -41.29 47.23 -14.31
N VAL A 832 -42.26 48.15 -14.22
CA VAL A 832 -42.07 49.58 -14.55
C VAL A 832 -41.02 50.27 -13.69
N LEU A 833 -40.76 49.83 -12.46
CA LEU A 833 -39.85 50.50 -11.54
C LEU A 833 -38.54 49.73 -11.34
N ARG A 834 -38.62 48.43 -11.03
CA ARG A 834 -37.43 47.63 -10.65
C ARG A 834 -36.70 47.02 -11.83
N PHE A 835 -37.31 47.05 -13.02
CA PHE A 835 -36.83 46.31 -14.18
C PHE A 835 -36.63 44.82 -13.91
N ASN A 836 -37.41 44.21 -13.01
CA ASN A 836 -37.38 42.76 -12.82
C ASN A 836 -38.45 42.11 -13.70
N CYS A 837 -38.14 40.95 -14.29
CA CYS A 837 -39.13 40.14 -14.99
C CYS A 837 -40.09 39.50 -13.98
N ARG A 838 -41.39 39.66 -14.21
CA ARG A 838 -42.45 39.07 -13.37
C ARG A 838 -43.60 38.58 -14.24
N HIS A 839 -44.33 37.58 -13.76
CA HIS A 839 -45.58 37.17 -14.39
C HIS A 839 -46.66 38.25 -14.23
N CYS A 840 -47.40 38.51 -15.30
CA CYS A 840 -48.32 39.63 -15.38
C CYS A 840 -49.76 39.13 -15.35
N GLY A 841 -50.57 39.62 -14.40
CA GLY A 841 -52.00 39.34 -14.35
C GLY A 841 -52.78 40.08 -15.44
N SER A 842 -53.94 39.55 -15.84
CA SER A 842 -54.77 40.05 -16.95
C SER A 842 -55.35 41.47 -16.80
N ASN A 843 -55.22 42.11 -15.63
CA ASN A 843 -55.79 43.43 -15.31
C ASN A 843 -54.77 44.58 -15.28
N ALA A 844 -53.58 44.41 -15.87
CA ALA A 844 -52.47 45.36 -15.77
C ALA A 844 -52.72 46.76 -16.40
N TYR A 845 -53.57 46.86 -17.43
CA TYR A 845 -53.85 48.13 -18.12
C TYR A 845 -54.57 49.17 -17.24
N TRP A 846 -55.47 48.73 -16.34
CA TRP A 846 -56.16 49.63 -15.41
C TRP A 846 -55.20 50.24 -14.40
N ALA A 847 -54.19 49.49 -13.97
CA ALA A 847 -53.15 49.98 -13.07
C ALA A 847 -52.33 51.09 -13.76
N LEU A 848 -51.93 50.90 -15.02
CA LEU A 848 -51.23 51.95 -15.78
C LEU A 848 -52.06 53.23 -15.91
N GLY A 849 -53.36 53.11 -16.24
CA GLY A 849 -54.26 54.26 -16.35
C GLY A 849 -54.41 55.02 -15.03
N PHE A 850 -54.62 54.29 -13.92
CA PHE A 850 -54.72 54.89 -12.59
C PHE A 850 -53.41 55.58 -12.17
N LEU A 851 -52.27 54.98 -12.52
CA LEU A 851 -50.95 55.51 -12.24
C LEU A 851 -50.69 56.80 -13.01
N VAL A 852 -50.88 56.82 -14.33
CA VAL A 852 -50.65 58.03 -15.14
C VAL A 852 -51.57 59.18 -14.70
N ILE A 853 -52.85 58.90 -14.43
CA ILE A 853 -53.80 59.91 -13.94
C ILE A 853 -53.41 60.38 -12.54
N GLY A 854 -53.08 59.45 -11.64
CA GLY A 854 -52.67 59.73 -10.27
C GLY A 854 -51.42 60.60 -10.20
N ASP A 855 -50.37 60.24 -10.95
CA ASP A 855 -49.12 61.00 -11.00
C ASP A 855 -49.33 62.37 -11.62
N THR A 856 -50.12 62.46 -12.70
CA THR A 856 -50.47 63.77 -13.29
C THR A 856 -51.18 64.66 -12.27
N LEU A 857 -52.08 64.11 -11.46
CA LEU A 857 -52.81 64.84 -10.42
C LEU A 857 -51.90 65.23 -9.25
N ILE A 858 -50.99 64.34 -8.81
CA ILE A 858 -50.00 64.63 -7.77
C ILE A 858 -49.02 65.71 -8.23
N CYS A 859 -48.48 65.59 -9.44
CA CYS A 859 -47.62 66.61 -10.05
C CYS A 859 -48.36 67.95 -10.14
N ALA A 860 -49.63 67.96 -10.55
CA ALA A 860 -50.43 69.18 -10.61
C ALA A 860 -50.66 69.79 -9.21
N VAL A 861 -51.01 68.99 -8.20
CA VAL A 861 -51.22 69.46 -6.81
C VAL A 861 -49.92 70.01 -6.22
N ILE A 862 -48.80 69.31 -6.39
CA ILE A 862 -47.49 69.75 -5.90
C ILE A 862 -47.08 71.03 -6.63
N LEU A 863 -47.27 71.10 -7.94
CA LEU A 863 -47.00 72.32 -8.69
C LEU A 863 -47.82 73.50 -8.18
N ILE A 864 -49.12 73.30 -7.92
CA ILE A 864 -49.98 74.32 -7.31
C ILE A 864 -49.46 74.70 -5.91
N ALA A 865 -49.02 73.75 -5.09
CA ALA A 865 -48.48 74.03 -3.77
C ALA A 865 -47.15 74.81 -3.82
N LEU A 866 -46.23 74.42 -4.70
CA LEU A 866 -44.92 75.07 -4.88
C LEU A 866 -45.09 76.49 -5.44
N VAL A 867 -45.98 76.68 -6.42
CA VAL A 867 -46.18 77.97 -7.10
C VAL A 867 -47.11 78.90 -6.33
N LYS A 868 -48.26 78.40 -5.83
CA LYS A 868 -49.32 79.21 -5.22
C LYS A 868 -49.22 79.30 -3.69
N LEU A 869 -48.91 78.19 -3.01
CA LEU A 869 -48.87 78.11 -1.54
C LEU A 869 -47.49 78.41 -0.93
N ARG A 870 -46.47 78.66 -1.77
CA ARG A 870 -45.09 78.99 -1.36
C ARG A 870 -44.43 77.90 -0.52
N PHE A 871 -44.83 76.65 -0.73
CA PHE A 871 -44.12 75.54 -0.11
C PHE A 871 -42.74 75.44 -0.76
N THR A 872 -41.67 75.76 -0.05
CA THR A 872 -40.30 75.57 -0.51
C THR A 872 -39.55 74.76 0.52
N PHE A 873 -38.72 73.82 0.09
CA PHE A 873 -37.88 73.06 1.00
C PHE A 873 -36.91 74.00 1.73
N PRO A 874 -36.75 73.87 3.07
CA PRO A 874 -35.67 74.51 3.80
C PRO A 874 -34.33 74.19 3.13
N ASP A 875 -33.39 75.13 3.15
CA ASP A 875 -32.11 74.96 2.47
C ASP A 875 -31.34 73.71 2.96
N SER A 876 -31.48 73.36 4.24
CA SER A 876 -30.93 72.14 4.83
C SER A 876 -31.55 70.84 4.30
N MET A 877 -32.82 70.86 3.85
CA MET A 877 -33.50 69.67 3.33
C MET A 877 -33.22 69.40 1.86
N LYS A 878 -32.75 70.40 1.10
CA LYS A 878 -32.46 70.23 -0.34
C LYS A 878 -31.34 69.21 -0.59
N GLY A 879 -30.27 69.27 0.21
CA GLY A 879 -29.18 68.29 0.14
C GLY A 879 -29.63 66.89 0.55
N PHE A 880 -30.47 66.79 1.58
CA PHE A 880 -31.05 65.51 2.03
C PHE A 880 -31.97 64.88 0.98
N LEU A 881 -32.83 65.68 0.36
CA LEU A 881 -33.71 65.25 -0.73
C LEU A 881 -32.90 64.74 -1.92
N PHE A 882 -31.90 65.49 -2.37
CA PHE A 882 -31.02 65.09 -3.45
C PHE A 882 -30.24 63.80 -3.10
N TYR A 883 -29.76 63.69 -1.86
CA TYR A 883 -29.08 62.48 -1.38
C TYR A 883 -30.00 61.25 -1.43
N ILE A 884 -31.23 61.32 -0.91
CA ILE A 884 -32.18 60.19 -0.97
C ILE A 884 -32.53 59.83 -2.43
N GLN A 885 -32.67 60.83 -3.30
CA GLN A 885 -32.98 60.59 -4.70
C GLN A 885 -31.80 59.99 -5.49
N THR A 886 -30.56 60.18 -5.03
CA THR A 886 -29.36 59.69 -5.72
C THR A 886 -28.74 58.45 -5.10
N VAL A 887 -28.95 58.21 -3.81
CA VAL A 887 -28.31 57.11 -3.07
C VAL A 887 -28.62 55.75 -3.69
N TYR A 888 -29.82 55.55 -4.23
CA TYR A 888 -30.16 54.32 -4.94
C TYR A 888 -29.20 54.04 -6.11
N TYR A 889 -28.87 55.06 -6.90
CA TYR A 889 -28.01 54.93 -8.07
C TYR A 889 -26.52 54.75 -7.71
N THR A 890 -26.14 55.04 -6.47
CA THR A 890 -24.77 54.84 -5.96
C THR A 890 -24.62 53.61 -5.07
N THR A 891 -25.72 52.88 -4.80
CA THR A 891 -25.72 51.70 -3.92
C THR A 891 -24.85 50.54 -4.38
N GLU A 892 -24.44 50.51 -5.66
CA GLU A 892 -23.56 49.45 -6.21
C GLU A 892 -22.15 49.46 -5.59
N TYR A 893 -21.74 50.59 -4.98
CA TYR A 893 -20.47 50.71 -4.27
C TYR A 893 -20.58 50.43 -2.76
N PHE A 894 -21.78 50.12 -2.26
CA PHE A 894 -21.99 49.82 -0.85
C PHE A 894 -21.84 48.32 -0.57
N PRO A 895 -21.46 47.94 0.66
CA PRO A 895 -21.35 46.53 1.05
C PRO A 895 -22.66 45.76 0.81
N ALA A 896 -22.56 44.46 0.54
CA ALA A 896 -23.70 43.57 0.29
C ALA A 896 -24.76 43.60 1.41
N SER A 897 -24.36 43.90 2.66
CA SER A 897 -25.27 44.10 3.81
C SER A 897 -26.29 45.22 3.60
N PHE A 898 -26.04 46.14 2.66
CA PHE A 898 -26.94 47.25 2.33
C PHE A 898 -27.99 46.88 1.25
N TRP A 899 -27.82 45.75 0.56
CA TRP A 899 -28.69 45.33 -0.55
C TRP A 899 -30.17 45.13 -0.15
N PRO A 900 -30.52 44.62 1.05
CA PRO A 900 -31.92 44.54 1.47
C PRO A 900 -32.60 45.92 1.58
N ILE A 901 -31.83 46.96 1.92
CA ILE A 901 -32.32 48.33 2.11
C ILE A 901 -32.45 49.07 0.77
N ARG A 902 -31.64 48.68 -0.24
CA ARG A 902 -31.62 49.27 -1.60
C ARG A 902 -33.02 49.41 -2.20
N GLN A 903 -33.85 48.38 -2.07
CA GLN A 903 -35.20 48.36 -2.63
C GLN A 903 -36.13 49.41 -1.99
N TYR A 904 -36.00 49.65 -0.68
CA TYR A 904 -36.78 50.67 0.03
C TYR A 904 -36.34 52.08 -0.35
N MET A 905 -35.02 52.28 -0.58
CA MET A 905 -34.48 53.56 -1.04
C MET A 905 -34.92 53.87 -2.47
N LEU A 906 -35.06 52.86 -3.35
CA LEU A 906 -35.66 53.06 -4.68
C LEU A 906 -37.08 53.59 -4.57
N TYR A 907 -37.94 52.93 -3.78
CA TYR A 907 -39.32 53.35 -3.62
C TYR A 907 -39.44 54.76 -3.04
N LEU A 908 -38.63 55.07 -2.02
CA LEU A 908 -38.63 56.39 -1.39
C LEU A 908 -38.09 57.46 -2.35
N GLY A 909 -36.99 57.17 -3.05
CA GLY A 909 -36.39 58.05 -4.04
C GLY A 909 -37.33 58.34 -5.21
N SER A 910 -38.02 57.32 -5.72
CA SER A 910 -39.05 57.47 -6.76
C SER A 910 -40.25 58.27 -6.26
N ALA A 911 -40.78 57.98 -5.07
CA ALA A 911 -41.90 58.73 -4.48
C ALA A 911 -41.58 60.21 -4.32
N LEU A 912 -40.41 60.53 -3.74
CA LEU A 912 -39.93 61.90 -3.57
C LEU A 912 -39.56 62.56 -4.90
N GLY A 913 -39.15 61.75 -5.88
CA GLY A 913 -38.88 62.14 -7.24
C GLY A 913 -40.12 62.28 -8.13
N LEU A 914 -41.32 62.11 -7.56
CA LEU A 914 -42.61 62.11 -8.26
C LEU A 914 -42.68 61.11 -9.43
N TYR A 915 -41.91 60.03 -9.33
CA TYR A 915 -41.99 58.85 -10.18
C TYR A 915 -42.79 57.76 -9.46
N PHE A 916 -43.38 56.84 -10.21
CA PHE A 916 -44.17 55.74 -9.67
C PHE A 916 -43.41 55.00 -8.54
N PRO A 917 -43.95 55.01 -7.30
CA PRO A 917 -43.32 54.33 -6.18
C PRO A 917 -43.74 52.86 -6.09
N TRP A 918 -44.36 52.31 -7.13
CA TRP A 918 -44.80 50.91 -7.17
C TRP A 918 -44.31 50.25 -8.44
N ASP A 919 -43.91 48.99 -8.31
CA ASP A 919 -43.44 48.18 -9.42
C ASP A 919 -44.61 47.36 -9.97
N VAL A 920 -45.15 47.77 -11.12
CA VAL A 920 -46.26 47.09 -11.80
C VAL A 920 -45.77 46.50 -13.11
N CYS A 921 -46.31 45.34 -13.50
CA CYS A 921 -46.14 44.84 -14.86
C CYS A 921 -47.16 45.52 -15.79
N LEU A 922 -46.77 45.87 -17.01
CA LEU A 922 -47.65 46.51 -18.02
C LEU A 922 -48.53 45.53 -18.78
N ALA A 923 -47.93 44.53 -19.42
CA ALA A 923 -48.62 43.44 -20.09
C ALA A 923 -47.63 42.30 -20.33
N SER A 924 -48.13 41.06 -20.37
CA SER A 924 -47.29 39.90 -20.68
C SER A 924 -46.67 40.05 -22.07
N GLY A 925 -45.37 39.72 -22.21
CA GLY A 925 -44.66 39.79 -23.50
C GLY A 925 -44.24 41.19 -23.95
N THR A 926 -44.36 42.22 -23.11
CA THR A 926 -43.80 43.54 -23.46
C THR A 926 -42.30 43.62 -23.19
N THR A 927 -41.56 44.21 -24.13
CA THR A 927 -40.11 44.46 -23.98
C THR A 927 -39.84 45.52 -22.91
N ALA A 928 -38.60 45.60 -22.43
CA ALA A 928 -38.21 46.63 -21.46
C ALA A 928 -38.51 48.05 -21.96
N LEU A 929 -38.54 48.25 -23.28
CA LEU A 929 -38.80 49.53 -23.92
C LEU A 929 -40.21 50.07 -23.60
N ALA A 930 -41.20 49.19 -23.42
CA ALA A 930 -42.57 49.58 -23.11
C ALA A 930 -42.71 50.18 -21.69
N SER A 931 -41.74 49.95 -20.80
CA SER A 931 -41.77 50.42 -19.41
C SER A 931 -41.25 51.85 -19.21
N PHE A 932 -40.63 52.44 -20.24
CA PHE A 932 -40.04 53.79 -20.19
C PHE A 932 -41.03 54.95 -20.43
N PRO A 933 -42.01 54.89 -21.35
CA PRO A 933 -42.94 55.99 -21.59
C PRO A 933 -43.63 56.55 -20.33
N PRO A 934 -44.10 55.73 -19.37
CA PRO A 934 -44.70 56.26 -18.14
C PRO A 934 -43.74 57.14 -17.35
N ARG A 935 -42.44 56.80 -17.32
CA ARG A 935 -41.41 57.54 -16.58
C ARG A 935 -41.17 58.94 -17.15
N PHE A 936 -41.52 59.18 -18.41
CA PHE A 936 -41.43 60.50 -19.03
C PHE A 936 -42.62 61.41 -18.69
N VAL A 937 -43.68 60.91 -18.04
CA VAL A 937 -44.85 61.74 -17.70
C VAL A 937 -44.47 62.93 -16.80
N PRO A 938 -43.80 62.77 -15.64
CA PRO A 938 -43.41 63.91 -14.80
C PRO A 938 -42.45 64.88 -15.50
N PRO A 939 -41.37 64.43 -16.19
CA PRO A 939 -40.50 65.30 -16.98
C PRO A 939 -41.23 66.08 -18.08
N VAL A 940 -42.16 65.45 -18.80
CA VAL A 940 -42.93 66.13 -19.85
C VAL A 940 -43.84 67.18 -19.24
N ILE A 941 -44.51 66.89 -18.12
CA ILE A 941 -45.30 67.90 -17.39
C ILE A 941 -44.39 69.05 -16.95
N ALA A 942 -43.22 68.77 -16.39
CA ALA A 942 -42.26 69.80 -16.01
C ALA A 942 -41.79 70.63 -17.19
N LEU A 943 -41.58 70.02 -18.34
CA LEU A 943 -41.19 70.70 -19.57
C LEU A 943 -42.30 71.64 -20.04
N LEU A 944 -43.53 71.16 -20.13
CA LEU A 944 -44.70 71.96 -20.51
C LEU A 944 -44.94 73.12 -19.55
N VAL A 945 -44.81 72.87 -18.25
CA VAL A 945 -44.93 73.89 -17.21
C VAL A 945 -43.81 74.91 -17.32
N THR A 946 -42.57 74.48 -17.53
CA THR A 946 -41.42 75.38 -17.69
C THR A 946 -41.59 76.26 -18.93
N ILE A 947 -41.99 75.68 -20.06
CA ILE A 947 -42.31 76.42 -21.29
C ILE A 947 -43.44 77.42 -21.02
N SER A 948 -44.52 76.99 -20.38
CA SER A 948 -45.64 77.87 -20.04
C SER A 948 -45.23 79.01 -19.08
N ALA A 949 -44.35 78.73 -18.12
CA ALA A 949 -43.83 79.71 -17.18
C ALA A 949 -42.91 80.72 -17.88
N VAL A 950 -42.03 80.27 -18.79
CA VAL A 950 -41.21 81.12 -19.65
C VAL A 950 -42.10 82.05 -20.45
N ILE A 951 -43.08 81.51 -21.18
CA ILE A 951 -44.02 82.30 -22.01
C ILE A 951 -44.77 83.32 -21.14
N THR A 952 -45.29 82.90 -19.99
CA THR A 952 -46.04 83.77 -19.07
C THR A 952 -45.18 84.90 -18.48
N VAL A 953 -43.90 84.60 -18.18
CA VAL A 953 -42.93 85.59 -17.67
C VAL A 953 -42.57 86.62 -18.72
N PHE A 954 -42.45 86.22 -19.99
CA PHE A 954 -42.14 87.13 -21.09
C PHE A 954 -43.31 88.05 -21.47
N TYR A 955 -44.57 87.63 -21.25
CA TYR A 955 -45.72 88.35 -21.83
C TYR A 955 -46.66 89.09 -20.85
N CYS A 956 -46.79 88.79 -19.55
CA CYS A 956 -48.00 89.26 -18.82
C CYS A 956 -47.98 89.63 -17.32
N PHE A 957 -46.86 89.70 -16.56
CA PHE A 957 -46.96 89.95 -15.10
C PHE A 957 -45.93 90.88 -14.44
N GLU A 958 -46.34 91.56 -13.37
CA GLU A 958 -45.50 92.35 -12.46
C GLU A 958 -44.27 91.56 -11.94
N LYS A 959 -43.12 92.25 -11.82
CA LYS A 959 -41.81 91.71 -11.38
C LYS A 959 -41.84 90.84 -10.11
N ARG A 960 -42.83 91.00 -9.23
CA ARG A 960 -42.96 90.20 -7.99
C ARG A 960 -43.61 88.83 -8.21
N ALA A 961 -44.52 88.67 -9.18
CA ALA A 961 -45.13 87.38 -9.49
C ALA A 961 -44.15 86.46 -10.22
N GLN A 962 -43.30 87.04 -11.08
CA GLN A 962 -42.26 86.32 -11.83
C GLN A 962 -41.30 85.54 -10.92
N LYS A 963 -40.77 86.18 -9.86
CA LYS A 963 -39.86 85.50 -8.90
C LYS A 963 -40.51 84.33 -8.16
N ARG A 964 -41.85 84.34 -7.99
CA ARG A 964 -42.58 83.27 -7.29
C ARG A 964 -42.74 82.05 -8.17
N ILE A 965 -43.17 82.23 -9.41
CA ILE A 965 -43.36 81.15 -10.39
C ILE A 965 -42.04 80.43 -10.63
N TRP A 966 -40.95 81.19 -10.86
CA TRP A 966 -39.63 80.61 -11.06
C TRP A 966 -39.17 79.75 -9.89
N ARG A 967 -39.31 80.22 -8.64
CA ARG A 967 -38.92 79.42 -7.46
C ARG A 967 -39.70 78.10 -7.36
N GLY A 968 -40.99 78.10 -7.70
CA GLY A 968 -41.79 76.88 -7.73
C GLY A 968 -41.38 75.91 -8.84
N VAL A 969 -41.18 76.42 -10.06
CA VAL A 969 -40.68 75.63 -11.20
C VAL A 969 -39.31 75.03 -10.90
N TRP A 970 -38.40 75.80 -10.28
CA TRP A 970 -37.09 75.32 -9.88
C TRP A 970 -37.15 74.23 -8.82
N ALA A 971 -37.99 74.40 -7.79
CA ALA A 971 -38.20 73.36 -6.79
C ALA A 971 -38.79 72.07 -7.41
N PHE A 972 -39.65 72.22 -8.42
CA PHE A 972 -40.22 71.10 -9.15
C PHE A 972 -39.19 70.37 -10.01
N ILE A 973 -38.34 71.10 -10.76
CA ILE A 973 -37.24 70.50 -11.52
C ILE A 973 -36.26 69.78 -10.59
N LEU A 974 -35.92 70.38 -9.44
CA LEU A 974 -35.04 69.75 -8.44
C LEU A 974 -35.62 68.43 -7.91
N LEU A 975 -36.93 68.36 -7.67
CA LEU A 975 -37.59 67.11 -7.29
C LEU A 975 -37.45 66.04 -8.37
N LEU A 976 -37.55 66.40 -9.66
CA LEU A 976 -37.51 65.44 -10.76
C LEU A 976 -36.10 65.10 -11.26
N TYR A 977 -35.07 65.85 -10.82
CA TYR A 977 -33.78 65.88 -11.49
C TYR A 977 -33.09 64.51 -11.56
N ALA A 978 -32.91 63.82 -10.42
CA ALA A 978 -32.18 62.55 -10.41
C ALA A 978 -32.90 61.42 -11.17
N PRO A 979 -34.23 61.18 -10.98
CA PRO A 979 -34.97 60.22 -11.79
C PRO A 979 -35.00 60.54 -13.30
N LEU A 980 -35.09 61.83 -13.66
CA LEU A 980 -35.05 62.29 -15.05
C LEU A 980 -33.70 61.96 -15.70
N VAL A 981 -32.59 62.35 -15.05
CA VAL A 981 -31.25 62.08 -15.57
C VAL A 981 -31.02 60.59 -15.70
N TYR A 982 -31.39 59.79 -14.69
CA TYR A 982 -31.27 58.33 -14.75
C TYR A 982 -32.07 57.75 -15.92
N THR A 983 -33.34 58.11 -16.06
CA THR A 983 -34.19 57.58 -17.14
C THR A 983 -33.66 57.94 -18.52
N CYS A 984 -33.19 59.18 -18.72
CA CYS A 984 -32.60 59.59 -19.99
C CYS A 984 -31.28 58.88 -20.28
N VAL A 985 -30.37 58.80 -19.31
CA VAL A 985 -29.04 58.20 -19.50
C VAL A 985 -29.16 56.68 -19.69
N SER A 986 -29.99 55.99 -18.92
CA SER A 986 -30.23 54.55 -19.08
C SER A 986 -30.80 54.19 -20.45
N LEU A 987 -31.62 55.07 -21.04
CA LEU A 987 -32.13 54.86 -22.40
C LEU A 987 -31.07 55.12 -23.48
N LEU A 988 -30.07 55.96 -23.20
CA LEU A 988 -28.99 56.28 -24.14
C LEU A 988 -27.76 55.37 -23.98
N HIS A 989 -27.78 54.44 -23.02
CA HIS A 989 -26.66 53.55 -22.77
C HIS A 989 -26.67 52.35 -23.73
N CYS A 990 -25.84 52.45 -24.77
CA CYS A 990 -25.79 51.51 -25.88
C CYS A 990 -24.38 50.91 -26.08
N PRO A 991 -23.95 49.93 -25.27
CA PRO A 991 -22.68 49.25 -25.49
C PRO A 991 -22.67 48.48 -26.83
N SER A 992 -21.50 48.41 -27.46
CA SER A 992 -21.29 47.56 -28.65
C SER A 992 -21.07 46.12 -28.20
N ILE A 993 -21.95 45.21 -28.65
CA ILE A 993 -21.90 43.79 -28.30
C ILE A 993 -21.91 42.97 -29.60
N PRO A 994 -20.95 42.03 -29.79
CA PRO A 994 -20.99 41.06 -30.87
C PRO A 994 -22.26 40.18 -30.79
N PRO A 995 -22.94 39.90 -31.91
CA PRO A 995 -24.03 38.93 -31.92
C PRO A 995 -23.51 37.51 -31.59
N ALA A 996 -24.32 36.73 -30.87
CA ALA A 996 -23.98 35.35 -30.48
C ALA A 996 -23.82 34.39 -31.68
N GLU A 997 -24.41 34.71 -32.84
CA GLU A 997 -24.36 33.91 -34.06
C GLU A 997 -23.25 34.35 -35.04
N GLY A 998 -22.34 35.23 -34.61
CA GLY A 998 -21.29 35.78 -35.45
C GLY A 998 -21.70 37.04 -36.21
N GLY A 999 -20.75 37.96 -36.43
CA GLY A 999 -20.95 39.26 -37.08
C GLY A 999 -20.35 40.48 -36.35
N GLU A 1000 -20.44 41.66 -36.99
CA GLU A 1000 -19.88 42.91 -36.44
C GLU A 1000 -20.56 43.33 -35.13
N PRO A 1001 -19.81 43.91 -34.16
CA PRO A 1001 -20.38 44.44 -32.93
C PRO A 1001 -21.47 45.48 -33.23
N THR A 1002 -22.67 45.24 -32.71
CA THR A 1002 -23.80 46.17 -32.88
C THR A 1002 -24.09 46.89 -31.57
N PRO A 1003 -24.37 48.22 -31.60
CA PRO A 1003 -24.76 48.94 -30.40
C PRO A 1003 -26.14 48.46 -29.95
N ARG A 1004 -26.18 47.74 -28.83
CA ARG A 1004 -27.39 47.17 -28.25
C ARG A 1004 -27.73 47.91 -26.98
N TRP A 1005 -29.02 48.03 -26.68
CA TRP A 1005 -29.46 48.77 -25.51
C TRP A 1005 -29.13 47.98 -24.24
N PHE A 1006 -28.43 48.60 -23.29
CA PHE A 1006 -27.90 47.88 -22.12
C PHE A 1006 -28.97 47.15 -21.31
N LEU A 1007 -30.17 47.74 -21.15
CA LEU A 1007 -31.26 47.15 -20.38
C LEU A 1007 -32.06 46.08 -21.12
N ASP A 1008 -31.88 45.96 -22.44
CA ASP A 1008 -32.51 44.94 -23.26
C ASP A 1008 -31.59 44.66 -24.46
N GLY A 1009 -30.66 43.73 -24.28
CA GLY A 1009 -29.60 43.43 -25.25
C GLY A 1009 -30.12 42.98 -26.63
N GLU A 1010 -31.41 42.69 -26.76
CA GLU A 1010 -32.04 42.37 -28.05
C GLU A 1010 -32.43 43.62 -28.86
N VAL A 1011 -32.58 44.77 -28.21
CA VAL A 1011 -32.94 46.02 -28.87
C VAL A 1011 -31.70 46.68 -29.45
N VAL A 1012 -31.66 46.82 -30.78
CA VAL A 1012 -30.55 47.49 -31.46
C VAL A 1012 -30.78 49.00 -31.41
N CYS A 1013 -29.86 49.72 -30.78
CA CYS A 1013 -30.01 51.14 -30.51
C CYS A 1013 -30.20 51.93 -31.80
N PHE A 1014 -31.19 52.83 -31.79
CA PHE A 1014 -31.56 53.74 -32.89
C PHE A 1014 -31.97 53.09 -34.22
N LYS A 1015 -31.94 51.75 -34.32
CA LYS A 1015 -32.43 51.01 -35.48
C LYS A 1015 -33.92 50.72 -35.36
N ASP A 1016 -34.36 50.36 -34.15
CA ASP A 1016 -35.78 50.15 -33.85
C ASP A 1016 -36.50 51.50 -33.67
N GLY A 1017 -37.59 51.72 -34.42
CA GLY A 1017 -38.35 52.97 -34.40
C GLY A 1017 -38.84 53.37 -33.00
N GLY A 1018 -39.12 52.40 -32.14
CA GLY A 1018 -39.50 52.63 -30.74
C GLY A 1018 -38.37 53.22 -29.90
N HIS A 1019 -37.17 52.62 -29.94
CA HIS A 1019 -36.01 53.10 -29.19
C HIS A 1019 -35.56 54.47 -29.69
N ALA A 1020 -35.47 54.65 -31.02
CA ALA A 1020 -35.11 55.92 -31.63
C ALA A 1020 -36.02 57.07 -31.16
N THR A 1021 -37.34 56.82 -31.09
CA THR A 1021 -38.33 57.83 -30.67
C THR A 1021 -38.12 58.23 -29.20
N LEU A 1022 -38.02 57.26 -28.29
CA LEU A 1022 -37.84 57.55 -26.88
C LEU A 1022 -36.45 58.14 -26.58
N ALA A 1023 -35.40 57.69 -27.27
CA ALA A 1023 -34.05 58.23 -27.13
C ALA A 1023 -33.99 59.70 -27.59
N THR A 1024 -34.68 60.05 -28.68
CA THR A 1024 -34.79 61.44 -29.13
C THR A 1024 -35.51 62.31 -28.09
N LEU A 1025 -36.62 61.81 -27.52
CA LEU A 1025 -37.33 62.48 -26.44
C LEU A 1025 -36.44 62.68 -25.20
N ALA A 1026 -35.67 61.64 -24.83
CA ALA A 1026 -34.74 61.68 -23.71
C ALA A 1026 -33.66 62.74 -23.90
N ILE A 1027 -33.08 62.86 -25.10
CA ILE A 1027 -32.09 63.88 -25.44
C ILE A 1027 -32.69 65.29 -25.28
N ILE A 1028 -33.89 65.52 -25.82
CA ILE A 1028 -34.57 66.82 -25.71
C ILE A 1028 -34.80 67.20 -24.24
N ILE A 1029 -35.36 66.27 -23.46
CA ILE A 1029 -35.65 66.48 -22.04
C ILE A 1029 -34.36 66.69 -21.23
N LEU A 1030 -33.31 65.90 -21.50
CA LEU A 1030 -32.03 66.02 -20.79
C LEU A 1030 -31.36 67.37 -21.09
N ILE A 1031 -31.41 67.85 -22.32
CA ILE A 1031 -30.87 69.17 -22.68
C ILE A 1031 -31.67 70.28 -22.00
N LEU A 1032 -33.01 70.27 -22.13
CA LEU A 1032 -33.87 71.37 -21.70
C LEU A 1032 -34.10 71.43 -20.19
N LEU A 1033 -34.20 70.28 -19.51
CA LEU A 1033 -34.50 70.18 -18.08
C LEU A 1033 -33.32 69.71 -17.23
N GLY A 1034 -32.34 69.03 -17.81
CA GLY A 1034 -31.13 68.58 -17.10
C GLY A 1034 -29.99 69.58 -17.22
N LEU A 1035 -29.44 69.75 -18.43
CA LEU A 1035 -28.20 70.48 -18.69
C LEU A 1035 -28.37 72.00 -18.67
N LEU A 1036 -29.40 72.52 -19.34
CA LEU A 1036 -29.63 73.96 -19.44
C LEU A 1036 -29.94 74.59 -18.06
N PRO A 1037 -30.77 73.96 -17.20
CA PRO A 1037 -31.02 74.49 -15.86
C PRO A 1037 -29.78 74.40 -14.95
N LEU A 1038 -29.00 73.31 -15.02
CA LEU A 1038 -27.76 73.14 -14.27
C LEU A 1038 -26.68 74.16 -14.69
N THR A 1039 -26.50 74.39 -15.99
CA THR A 1039 -25.54 75.37 -16.51
C THR A 1039 -25.92 76.80 -16.13
N ILE A 1040 -27.21 77.15 -16.18
CA ILE A 1040 -27.71 78.44 -15.68
C ILE A 1040 -27.43 78.57 -14.17
N ILE A 1041 -27.69 77.54 -13.37
CA ILE A 1041 -27.42 77.56 -11.92
C ILE A 1041 -25.92 77.71 -11.65
N LEU A 1042 -25.05 76.91 -12.29
CA LEU A 1042 -23.60 77.01 -12.12
C LEU A 1042 -23.09 78.39 -12.54
N PHE A 1043 -23.62 78.94 -13.63
CA PHE A 1043 -23.28 80.29 -14.07
C PHE A 1043 -23.69 81.35 -13.02
N PHE A 1044 -24.93 81.31 -12.51
CA PHE A 1044 -25.37 82.23 -11.45
C PHE A 1044 -24.67 81.99 -10.10
N PHE A 1045 -24.30 80.75 -9.77
CA PHE A 1045 -23.60 80.41 -8.53
C PHE A 1045 -22.16 80.93 -8.57
N VAL A 1046 -21.45 80.72 -9.69
CA VAL A 1046 -20.11 81.25 -9.95
C VAL A 1046 -20.12 82.79 -9.98
N VAL A 1047 -21.13 83.40 -10.59
CA VAL A 1047 -21.29 84.87 -10.60
C VAL A 1047 -21.64 85.42 -9.20
N SER A 1048 -22.40 84.69 -8.37
CA SER A 1048 -22.80 85.13 -7.02
C SER A 1048 -21.72 84.93 -5.94
N HIS A 1049 -20.76 84.01 -6.14
CA HIS A 1049 -19.72 83.65 -5.18
C HIS A 1049 -18.30 84.01 -5.63
N SER A 1050 -18.12 84.64 -6.80
CA SER A 1050 -16.87 85.31 -7.11
C SER A 1050 -16.82 86.66 -6.38
N PRO A 1051 -15.93 86.86 -5.39
CA PRO A 1051 -15.75 88.17 -4.76
C PRO A 1051 -15.25 89.24 -5.76
N ALA A 1052 -14.87 88.85 -6.98
CA ALA A 1052 -14.45 89.75 -8.04
C ALA A 1052 -15.61 90.38 -8.85
N ILE A 1053 -16.88 89.98 -8.64
CA ILE A 1053 -18.07 90.63 -9.27
C ILE A 1053 -18.95 91.30 -8.19
N LYS A 1054 -18.31 91.84 -7.15
CA LYS A 1054 -18.88 92.93 -6.32
C LYS A 1054 -18.21 94.28 -6.57
N VAL A 1055 -17.33 94.36 -7.58
CA VAL A 1055 -16.84 95.61 -8.15
C VAL A 1055 -17.21 95.58 -9.64
N GLY A 1056 -18.48 95.89 -9.93
CA GLY A 1056 -18.99 95.99 -11.29
C GLY A 1056 -20.25 95.19 -11.59
N LEU A 1057 -21.29 95.33 -10.77
CA LEU A 1057 -22.69 95.19 -11.17
C LEU A 1057 -23.58 96.04 -10.25
#